data_AF-A0A8J5H517-F1
#
_entry.id   AF-A0A8J5H517-F1
#
_cell.length_a   1.000
_cell.length_b   1.000
_cell.length_c   1.000
_cell.angle_alpha   90.00
_cell.angle_beta   90.00
_cell.angle_gamma   90.00
#
_symmetry.space_group_name_H-M   'P 1'
#
loop_
_entity.id
_entity.type
_entity.pdbx_description
1 polymer ?
#
loop_
_entity_poly.entity_id
_entity_poly.type
_entity_poly.pdbx_seq_one_letter_code
_entity_poly.pdbx_strand_id
1 'polypeptide(L)'
;MVTKSSSFSMARSGYKADQYDYTLDGSVDFRGRPAAKGKTGGWVAGSLVLVNQGLATLAFFGVGVNLVLFLTRVLQQNNAEAANNVSKWTGTVYIFSLVGAFLSDSYWGRYKTCAIFQAMFVIGLVLLSLSTHMFLLKPTGCGDEDLNCAPHSNIELGFFYLSVYLVALGNGGYQPNIATFGADQFDEEDSAEARSKISFFSYFYLALNLGSLFSNTFLGYFEDEGMWALGFWASAGSAMTALILFLCGTTRYRHFKPIGNPFFRVCQVIVAASRKWRVRLPSSGQDLYEVEGKKISDSDANGSRKILHTEGFEFLDRAAVVDPMNDFMDKKNESSAHNPWRLCPVTQVEEFKCVLRLLPIWLTTIIYSVVFTQMASLFVEQGAAMNNVVGSFHIPPASMSAFDIASVALFIFFYRRLLAPLVSRWMKDSKGLTELQRMGVGLVIAITAMISAGTVEVYRLKNVCSSCTDDSSLSILWQIPQYMLIGASEVFMYVGQLEFFNDQAPDGLKSFGSALCMTSISLGNYVSSLLVTIIMEITAKGGRPGWIPVNLNRGHMDRFYFLLAILTAADLVVFAACARWYKSIKLEGSVFSASVVLKALGNSMEPFLIFLRLSCFINLAFLISLLKLAPVDAFYLPGSYMRTYSKEEMISPKVNSLTSFETEIPFTYYSLPYCPPEGGIKKSAENLGELLMGDQIDNSPYQFHVNVNESFYLCTTKPLTVEEAKLLKQRTHELYQVNMILDNLPVRRFIEHNGVTFATTGFPVGFTMTEDYIINHLKFKVLLHEYEGVKVIDTGDEGMAVVTQTEKKTLSGYEIVGFEVIPCSVKHDIAAMSKLKMYDKTKTIDCPVELDKSQPIREKEQISFTYEVSFVKSDIRWPSRWDAYLKMDGAKVHWYSIMNSLVVIFFLAGIVFVIFLRTVRRDLTRYEELDQESQAQMNEELSGWKLVVGDVFREPTSPKMLCVMVGDGVQITGMTVVTIVFAALGFMSPASRGMLLTGMIMFYLFLGIASGYVGIRLWRTIKGGSEGWRSVSWSIACFFPGIAFLVLTVLNFMLWGSNSTGALPFSTFFLLLSLWFFISVPLTLLGGFLATRAEHIQFPVRTNQIAREIPARKFPSWLLVLGAGTLPFGTLFIELFFILSSIWLGRFYYVFGFLLVVLVLLIVVCAEVSVILTYMNLCVEDWQWWWKAFFASGSVALYVFLYSINYLVFQLSSLSGSVSAMLYLGYSLIMALAIMLSTGTIGFLVSLYFVHYLFSSVKID
;
A
#
# COMPACT_ATOMS: atom_id res chain seq x y z
N MET A 1 -33.57 24.78 -66.69
CA MET A 1 -35.00 24.90 -67.11
C MET A 1 -35.82 25.12 -65.84
N VAL A 2 -36.95 25.85 -65.87
CA VAL A 2 -37.95 25.95 -64.77
C VAL A 2 -37.39 26.58 -63.45
N THR A 3 -37.31 27.92 -63.34
CA THR A 3 -38.23 28.85 -62.60
C THR A 3 -38.09 28.84 -61.06
N LYS A 4 -37.89 29.98 -60.36
CA LYS A 4 -38.87 31.03 -59.97
C LYS A 4 -40.13 30.46 -59.29
N SER A 5 -40.63 30.93 -58.13
CA SER A 5 -40.16 31.93 -57.13
C SER A 5 -40.90 31.65 -55.77
N SER A 6 -41.12 32.49 -54.73
CA SER A 6 -41.30 33.95 -54.57
C SER A 6 -41.15 34.46 -53.11
N SER A 7 -41.12 35.80 -52.99
CA SER A 7 -41.44 36.73 -51.87
C SER A 7 -42.82 36.54 -51.19
N PHE A 8 -43.25 37.18 -50.07
CA PHE A 8 -42.77 38.28 -49.16
C PHE A 8 -43.67 38.29 -47.87
N SER A 9 -43.58 39.22 -46.90
CA SER A 9 -42.50 39.52 -45.92
C SER A 9 -42.92 40.61 -44.90
N MET A 10 -42.91 40.35 -43.59
CA MET A 10 -43.03 41.34 -42.48
C MET A 10 -42.43 40.73 -41.18
N ALA A 11 -41.83 41.47 -40.23
CA ALA A 11 -41.40 42.87 -40.19
C ALA A 11 -40.12 42.99 -39.31
N ARG A 12 -39.39 44.12 -39.36
CA ARG A 12 -38.09 44.29 -38.67
C ARG A 12 -38.21 44.72 -37.20
N SER A 13 -37.56 43.95 -36.32
CA SER A 13 -36.79 44.44 -35.16
C SER A 13 -35.80 43.33 -34.76
N GLY A 14 -34.53 43.56 -34.43
CA GLY A 14 -33.82 44.83 -34.30
C GLY A 14 -32.37 44.67 -33.85
N TYR A 15 -31.71 43.56 -34.24
CA TYR A 15 -30.33 43.23 -33.84
C TYR A 15 -29.45 42.91 -35.05
N LYS A 16 -28.19 43.35 -35.01
CA LYS A 16 -27.13 42.82 -35.88
C LYS A 16 -26.72 41.45 -35.34
N ALA A 17 -26.92 40.40 -36.13
CA ALA A 17 -26.27 39.13 -35.89
C ALA A 17 -24.88 39.18 -36.52
N ASP A 18 -23.86 39.52 -35.72
CA ASP A 18 -22.47 39.27 -36.10
C ASP A 18 -22.28 37.75 -36.20
N GLN A 19 -21.91 37.27 -37.38
CA GLN A 19 -21.77 35.84 -37.67
C GLN A 19 -20.44 35.31 -37.09
N TYR A 20 -20.44 35.04 -35.78
CA TYR A 20 -19.31 34.39 -35.11
C TYR A 20 -19.22 32.92 -35.51
N ASP A 21 -18.07 32.49 -36.02
CA ASP A 21 -17.71 31.08 -36.09
C ASP A 21 -17.54 30.54 -34.65
N TYR A 22 -18.35 29.52 -34.32
CA TYR A 22 -18.24 28.76 -33.08
C TYR A 22 -17.31 27.56 -33.29
N THR A 23 -16.76 27.03 -32.20
CA THR A 23 -15.97 25.78 -32.22
C THR A 23 -16.87 24.57 -32.50
N LEU A 24 -16.28 23.53 -33.10
CA LEU A 24 -16.98 22.29 -33.47
C LEU A 24 -16.67 21.12 -32.52
N ASP A 25 -15.60 21.24 -31.73
CA ASP A 25 -15.17 20.29 -30.69
C ASP A 25 -16.14 20.11 -29.51
N GLY A 26 -17.16 20.96 -29.38
CA GLY A 26 -18.12 20.96 -28.26
C GLY A 26 -17.70 21.78 -27.04
N SER A 27 -16.61 22.56 -27.13
CA SER A 27 -16.13 23.43 -26.06
C SER A 27 -17.04 24.64 -25.77
N VAL A 28 -17.03 25.09 -24.52
CA VAL A 28 -17.87 26.20 -24.03
C VAL A 28 -17.07 27.35 -23.41
N ASP A 29 -17.64 28.55 -23.43
CA ASP A 29 -17.16 29.73 -22.72
C ASP A 29 -17.36 29.60 -21.19
N PHE A 30 -16.78 30.52 -20.42
CA PHE A 30 -16.91 30.53 -18.96
C PHE A 30 -18.35 30.67 -18.43
N ARG A 31 -19.33 30.93 -19.29
CA ARG A 31 -20.77 31.01 -18.99
C ARG A 31 -21.55 29.76 -19.45
N GLY A 32 -20.86 28.73 -19.95
CA GLY A 32 -21.44 27.47 -20.39
C GLY A 32 -22.09 27.49 -21.78
N ARG A 33 -21.85 28.54 -22.58
CA ARG A 33 -22.36 28.69 -23.95
C ARG A 33 -21.32 28.24 -24.98
N PRO A 34 -21.65 27.84 -26.21
CA PRO A 34 -20.68 27.44 -27.23
C PRO A 34 -19.54 28.48 -27.39
N ALA A 35 -18.29 28.00 -27.46
CA ALA A 35 -17.13 28.88 -27.51
C ALA A 35 -17.00 29.57 -28.88
N ALA A 36 -16.70 30.88 -28.89
CA ALA A 36 -16.55 31.66 -30.11
C ALA A 36 -15.07 31.68 -30.53
N LYS A 37 -14.76 31.10 -31.69
CA LYS A 37 -13.41 30.75 -32.13
C LYS A 37 -12.44 31.94 -32.12
N GLY A 38 -12.89 33.09 -32.61
CA GLY A 38 -12.10 34.34 -32.63
C GLY A 38 -11.97 35.09 -31.29
N LYS A 39 -12.53 34.56 -30.19
CA LYS A 39 -12.55 35.25 -28.88
C LYS A 39 -11.96 34.44 -27.72
N THR A 40 -12.14 33.12 -27.75
CA THR A 40 -11.74 32.18 -26.69
C THR A 40 -10.83 31.07 -27.23
N GLY A 41 -9.81 30.68 -26.45
CA GLY A 41 -8.79 29.70 -26.81
C GLY A 41 -7.64 30.28 -27.63
N GLY A 42 -7.04 29.43 -28.46
CA GLY A 42 -5.90 29.72 -29.32
C GLY A 42 -4.61 30.05 -28.55
N TRP A 43 -3.60 30.53 -29.28
CA TRP A 43 -2.25 30.77 -28.75
C TRP A 43 -2.17 31.79 -27.62
N VAL A 44 -3.15 32.69 -27.45
CA VAL A 44 -3.18 33.62 -26.29
C VAL A 44 -3.49 32.85 -25.00
N ALA A 45 -4.54 32.02 -25.01
CA ALA A 45 -4.87 31.13 -23.90
C ALA A 45 -3.77 30.09 -23.66
N GLY A 46 -3.27 29.46 -24.74
CA GLY A 46 -2.17 28.51 -24.68
C GLY A 46 -0.90 29.11 -24.06
N SER A 47 -0.51 30.33 -24.45
CA SER A 47 0.70 30.99 -23.91
C SER A 47 0.60 31.31 -22.42
N LEU A 48 -0.60 31.70 -21.92
CA LEU A 48 -0.83 31.85 -20.48
C LEU A 48 -0.62 30.52 -19.74
N VAL A 49 -1.11 29.41 -20.29
CA VAL A 49 -0.90 28.06 -19.73
C VAL A 49 0.58 27.63 -19.79
N LEU A 50 1.30 27.96 -20.87
CA LEU A 50 2.74 27.68 -20.99
C LEU A 50 3.56 28.44 -19.93
N VAL A 51 3.29 29.74 -19.73
CA VAL A 51 3.96 30.56 -18.70
C VAL A 51 3.58 30.07 -17.30
N ASN A 52 2.31 29.72 -17.07
CA ASN A 52 1.86 29.10 -15.82
C ASN A 52 2.64 27.82 -15.51
N GLN A 53 2.80 26.95 -16.50
CA GLN A 53 3.57 25.71 -16.35
C GLN A 53 5.04 25.99 -16.04
N GLY A 54 5.71 26.89 -16.76
CA GLY A 54 7.12 27.21 -16.50
C GLY A 54 7.37 27.75 -15.09
N LEU A 55 6.54 28.70 -14.64
CA LEU A 55 6.63 29.29 -13.30
C LEU A 55 6.29 28.30 -12.17
N ALA A 56 5.26 27.45 -12.36
CA ALA A 56 4.92 26.39 -11.41
C ALA A 56 6.00 25.30 -11.35
N THR A 57 6.62 24.97 -12.50
CA THR A 57 7.71 23.98 -12.58
C THR A 57 8.96 24.48 -11.88
N LEU A 58 9.34 25.76 -12.09
CA LEU A 58 10.44 26.42 -11.38
C LEU A 58 10.24 26.37 -9.85
N ALA A 59 9.02 26.64 -9.38
CA ALA A 59 8.68 26.60 -7.96
C ALA A 59 8.68 25.17 -7.37
N PHE A 60 8.38 24.15 -8.18
CA PHE A 60 8.37 22.75 -7.73
C PHE A 60 9.78 22.17 -7.66
N PHE A 61 10.62 22.38 -8.69
CA PHE A 61 11.99 21.89 -8.68
C PHE A 61 12.89 22.65 -7.71
N GLY A 62 12.61 23.94 -7.40
CA GLY A 62 13.36 24.68 -6.37
C GLY A 62 13.33 23.94 -5.03
N VAL A 63 12.13 23.67 -4.53
CA VAL A 63 11.97 22.80 -3.36
C VAL A 63 12.52 21.39 -3.61
N GLY A 64 12.23 20.79 -4.77
CA GLY A 64 12.41 19.36 -4.99
C GLY A 64 13.85 18.86 -5.21
N VAL A 65 14.71 19.64 -5.88
CA VAL A 65 16.08 19.21 -6.22
C VAL A 65 16.97 19.25 -4.98
N ASN A 66 16.98 20.40 -4.30
CA ASN A 66 17.81 20.59 -3.10
C ASN A 66 17.13 20.12 -1.81
N LEU A 67 15.98 19.43 -1.88
CA LEU A 67 15.32 18.85 -0.70
C LEU A 67 16.24 17.89 0.07
N VAL A 68 17.07 17.10 -0.63
CA VAL A 68 18.02 16.19 0.04
C VAL A 68 19.02 16.99 0.88
N LEU A 69 19.58 18.07 0.31
CA LEU A 69 20.53 18.95 0.98
C LEU A 69 19.88 19.75 2.13
N PHE A 70 18.61 20.15 1.99
CA PHE A 70 17.85 20.76 3.09
C PHE A 70 17.66 19.78 4.26
N LEU A 71 17.26 18.54 3.97
CA LEU A 71 17.08 17.50 4.99
C LEU A 71 18.40 17.16 5.71
N THR A 72 19.54 17.15 5.01
CA THR A 72 20.85 16.86 5.62
C THR A 72 21.47 18.07 6.34
N ARG A 73 21.44 19.28 5.75
CA ARG A 73 22.10 20.48 6.33
C ARG A 73 21.24 21.20 7.38
N VAL A 74 19.93 21.31 7.16
CA VAL A 74 19.01 22.08 8.03
C VAL A 74 18.29 21.18 9.04
N LEU A 75 17.80 20.00 8.63
CA LEU A 75 17.15 19.05 9.55
C LEU A 75 18.07 17.98 10.13
N GLN A 76 19.34 17.91 9.69
CA GLN A 76 20.37 16.99 10.21
C GLN A 76 19.99 15.50 10.11
N GLN A 77 19.19 15.15 9.09
CA GLN A 77 18.95 13.75 8.72
C GLN A 77 20.20 13.14 8.06
N ASN A 78 20.38 11.83 8.25
CA ASN A 78 21.45 11.09 7.56
C ASN A 78 21.17 11.02 6.05
N ASN A 79 22.20 11.05 5.21
CA ASN A 79 22.06 11.10 3.74
C ASN A 79 21.10 10.03 3.17
N ALA A 80 21.15 8.80 3.69
CA ALA A 80 20.26 7.71 3.28
C ALA A 80 18.79 7.94 3.71
N GLU A 81 18.57 8.54 4.88
CA GLU A 81 17.23 8.90 5.36
C GLU A 81 16.65 10.04 4.52
N ALA A 82 17.45 11.09 4.28
CA ALA A 82 17.10 12.22 3.43
C ALA A 82 16.73 11.77 2.01
N ALA A 83 17.60 10.99 1.35
CA ALA A 83 17.34 10.45 0.01
C ALA A 83 16.07 9.58 -0.05
N ASN A 84 15.83 8.75 0.96
CA ASN A 84 14.60 7.96 1.04
C ASN A 84 13.36 8.86 1.27
N ASN A 85 13.45 9.90 2.10
CA ASN A 85 12.36 10.84 2.34
C ASN A 85 11.99 11.67 1.10
N VAL A 86 12.98 12.13 0.32
CA VAL A 86 12.75 12.78 -0.98
C VAL A 86 12.16 11.80 -2.01
N SER A 87 12.58 10.53 -1.99
CA SER A 87 12.02 9.48 -2.85
C SER A 87 10.54 9.21 -2.53
N LYS A 88 10.18 9.10 -1.24
CA LYS A 88 8.78 8.95 -0.77
C LYS A 88 7.92 10.14 -1.19
N TRP A 89 8.44 11.37 -1.00
CA TRP A 89 7.77 12.61 -1.41
C TRP A 89 7.53 12.64 -2.93
N THR A 90 8.56 12.42 -3.74
CA THR A 90 8.50 12.41 -5.21
C THR A 90 7.53 11.35 -5.74
N GLY A 91 7.57 10.13 -5.19
CA GLY A 91 6.60 9.08 -5.54
C GLY A 91 5.16 9.50 -5.22
N THR A 92 4.95 10.17 -4.10
CA THR A 92 3.65 10.66 -3.63
C THR A 92 3.09 11.78 -4.51
N VAL A 93 3.94 12.71 -5.00
CA VAL A 93 3.54 13.75 -5.98
C VAL A 93 2.85 13.11 -7.19
N TYR A 94 3.50 12.12 -7.82
CA TYR A 94 2.98 11.51 -9.04
C TYR A 94 1.79 10.56 -8.79
N ILE A 95 1.65 9.98 -7.59
CA ILE A 95 0.43 9.24 -7.22
C ILE A 95 -0.77 10.18 -7.10
N PHE A 96 -0.60 11.40 -6.56
CA PHE A 96 -1.67 12.39 -6.50
C PHE A 96 -2.13 12.90 -7.87
N SER A 97 -1.37 12.69 -8.95
CA SER A 97 -1.84 12.94 -10.33
C SER A 97 -3.06 12.10 -10.71
N LEU A 98 -3.17 10.84 -10.25
CA LEU A 98 -4.38 10.04 -10.46
C LEU A 98 -5.59 10.63 -9.70
N VAL A 99 -5.37 11.12 -8.48
CA VAL A 99 -6.42 11.73 -7.64
C VAL A 99 -6.91 13.04 -8.27
N GLY A 100 -6.00 13.91 -8.70
CA GLY A 100 -6.32 15.14 -9.40
C GLY A 100 -7.08 14.89 -10.70
N ALA A 101 -6.63 13.94 -11.52
CA ALA A 101 -7.31 13.60 -12.77
C ALA A 101 -8.72 13.01 -12.53
N PHE A 102 -8.88 12.13 -11.54
CA PHE A 102 -10.18 11.57 -11.17
C PHE A 102 -11.17 12.67 -10.72
N LEU A 103 -10.75 13.61 -9.88
CA LEU A 103 -11.58 14.74 -9.43
C LEU A 103 -11.93 15.71 -10.57
N SER A 104 -11.00 15.92 -11.50
CA SER A 104 -11.19 16.71 -12.72
C SER A 104 -12.26 16.13 -13.63
N ASP A 105 -12.07 14.90 -14.10
CA ASP A 105 -12.96 14.30 -15.10
C ASP A 105 -14.31 13.90 -14.48
N SER A 106 -14.38 13.57 -13.18
CA SER A 106 -15.61 13.09 -12.53
C SER A 106 -16.52 14.15 -11.89
N TYR A 107 -15.97 15.27 -11.39
CA TYR A 107 -16.71 16.17 -10.50
C TYR A 107 -16.50 17.67 -10.74
N TRP A 108 -15.26 18.14 -10.79
CA TRP A 108 -14.95 19.57 -10.74
C TRP A 108 -14.75 20.22 -12.11
N GLY A 109 -14.29 19.44 -13.10
CA GLY A 109 -13.85 19.94 -14.40
C GLY A 109 -12.46 20.57 -14.36
N ARG A 110 -11.68 20.31 -15.41
CA ARG A 110 -10.23 20.62 -15.55
C ARG A 110 -9.81 21.97 -14.99
N TYR A 111 -10.51 23.04 -15.39
CA TYR A 111 -10.20 24.41 -14.94
C TYR A 111 -10.25 24.58 -13.41
N LYS A 112 -11.33 24.11 -12.76
CA LYS A 112 -11.48 24.25 -11.30
C LYS A 112 -10.45 23.41 -10.56
N THR A 113 -10.18 22.20 -11.07
CA THR A 113 -9.17 21.32 -10.49
C THR A 113 -7.77 21.94 -10.56
N CYS A 114 -7.39 22.53 -11.71
CA CYS A 114 -6.13 23.27 -11.84
C CYS A 114 -6.05 24.40 -10.80
N ALA A 115 -7.07 25.26 -10.72
CA ALA A 115 -7.09 26.39 -9.80
C ALA A 115 -7.02 25.97 -8.32
N ILE A 116 -7.76 24.93 -7.91
CA ILE A 116 -7.80 24.43 -6.52
C ILE A 116 -6.45 23.81 -6.14
N PHE A 117 -5.92 22.90 -6.95
CA PHE A 117 -4.65 22.23 -6.64
C PHE A 117 -3.45 23.19 -6.73
N GLN A 118 -3.46 24.14 -7.67
CA GLN A 118 -2.43 25.18 -7.73
C GLN A 118 -2.51 26.16 -6.54
N ALA A 119 -3.70 26.47 -6.02
CA ALA A 119 -3.84 27.22 -4.77
C ALA A 119 -3.32 26.42 -3.56
N MET A 120 -3.57 25.11 -3.50
CA MET A 120 -3.00 24.24 -2.45
C MET A 120 -1.47 24.16 -2.53
N PHE A 121 -0.90 24.10 -3.74
CA PHE A 121 0.55 24.16 -3.97
C PHE A 121 1.15 25.47 -3.44
N VAL A 122 0.53 26.62 -3.73
CA VAL A 122 0.95 27.93 -3.21
C VAL A 122 0.85 27.99 -1.68
N ILE A 123 -0.22 27.46 -1.07
CA ILE A 123 -0.36 27.39 0.40
C ILE A 123 0.75 26.51 1.01
N GLY A 124 1.06 25.36 0.39
CA GLY A 124 2.18 24.50 0.79
C GLY A 124 3.53 25.23 0.75
N LEU A 125 3.83 25.94 -0.34
CA LEU A 125 5.07 26.72 -0.48
C LEU A 125 5.16 27.88 0.52
N VAL A 126 4.07 28.57 0.80
CA VAL A 126 4.04 29.64 1.82
C VAL A 126 4.22 29.06 3.23
N LEU A 127 3.62 27.92 3.55
CA LEU A 127 3.85 27.23 4.84
C LEU A 127 5.28 26.70 4.98
N LEU A 128 5.88 26.21 3.90
CA LEU A 128 7.29 25.79 3.87
C LEU A 128 8.24 26.98 4.06
N SER A 129 7.98 28.10 3.37
CA SER A 129 8.77 29.34 3.50
C SER A 129 8.66 29.93 4.91
N LEU A 130 7.45 29.95 5.47
CA LEU A 130 7.19 30.46 6.83
C LEU A 130 7.84 29.57 7.90
N SER A 131 7.67 28.24 7.82
CA SER A 131 8.25 27.31 8.78
C SER A 131 9.78 27.32 8.71
N THR A 132 10.36 27.36 7.52
CA THR A 132 11.81 27.48 7.34
C THR A 132 12.35 28.77 7.96
N HIS A 133 11.72 29.91 7.67
CA HIS A 133 12.19 31.22 8.15
C HIS A 133 11.96 31.46 9.65
N MET A 134 10.85 30.97 10.23
CA MET A 134 10.53 31.19 11.66
C MET A 134 11.08 30.11 12.59
N PHE A 135 11.19 28.87 12.11
CA PHE A 135 11.45 27.71 12.97
C PHE A 135 12.75 26.98 12.63
N LEU A 136 13.07 26.77 11.36
CA LEU A 136 14.16 25.85 10.98
C LEU A 136 15.53 26.54 10.84
N LEU A 137 15.59 27.82 10.48
CA LEU A 137 16.85 28.56 10.35
C LEU A 137 17.25 29.26 11.66
N LYS A 138 17.65 28.48 12.66
CA LYS A 138 18.16 28.94 13.96
C LYS A 138 19.58 28.41 14.22
N PRO A 139 20.60 29.26 14.47
CA PRO A 139 20.59 30.72 14.36
C PRO A 139 20.32 31.19 12.92
N THR A 140 19.98 32.46 12.74
CA THR A 140 19.66 33.04 11.42
C THR A 140 20.85 32.92 10.47
N GLY A 141 20.67 32.19 9.37
CA GLY A 141 21.73 31.91 8.39
C GLY A 141 22.48 30.59 8.61
N CYS A 142 22.00 29.68 9.46
CA CYS A 142 22.49 28.30 9.48
C CYS A 142 22.00 27.49 8.24
N GLY A 143 22.68 26.40 7.92
CA GLY A 143 22.35 25.53 6.78
C GLY A 143 23.36 25.56 5.63
N ASP A 144 24.45 26.31 5.79
CA ASP A 144 25.69 26.23 4.99
C ASP A 144 26.52 24.99 5.35
N GLU A 145 27.58 24.72 4.57
CA GLU A 145 28.56 23.67 4.89
C GLU A 145 29.39 23.96 6.15
N ASP A 146 29.57 25.24 6.50
CA ASP A 146 30.34 25.67 7.68
C ASP A 146 29.49 25.88 8.95
N LEU A 147 28.16 26.06 8.83
CA LEU A 147 27.30 26.54 9.93
C LEU A 147 26.03 25.71 10.14
N ASN A 148 26.16 24.67 10.98
CA ASN A 148 25.06 23.79 11.39
C ASN A 148 23.92 24.53 12.11
N CYS A 149 22.67 24.15 11.82
CA CYS A 149 21.50 24.60 12.58
C CYS A 149 21.37 23.95 13.97
N ALA A 150 20.55 24.55 14.84
CA ALA A 150 20.09 23.95 16.08
C ALA A 150 19.01 22.88 15.81
N PRO A 151 18.82 21.88 16.70
CA PRO A 151 17.78 20.86 16.54
C PRO A 151 16.36 21.44 16.70
N HIS A 152 15.41 20.89 15.95
CA HIS A 152 14.01 21.36 15.86
C HIS A 152 13.06 20.54 16.72
N SER A 153 11.97 21.14 17.19
CA SER A 153 10.95 20.39 17.93
C SER A 153 10.05 19.55 17.01
N ASN A 154 9.45 18.49 17.56
CA ASN A 154 8.50 17.62 16.85
C ASN A 154 7.31 18.38 16.22
N ILE A 155 6.93 19.54 16.76
CA ILE A 155 5.85 20.37 16.23
C ILE A 155 6.33 21.12 14.99
N GLU A 156 7.53 21.70 15.03
CA GLU A 156 8.15 22.41 13.89
C GLU A 156 8.44 21.44 12.75
N LEU A 157 8.93 20.24 13.06
CA LEU A 157 9.12 19.13 12.12
C LEU A 157 7.78 18.66 11.52
N GLY A 158 6.71 18.61 12.33
CA GLY A 158 5.36 18.31 11.87
C GLY A 158 4.81 19.35 10.89
N PHE A 159 5.05 20.65 11.14
CA PHE A 159 4.71 21.72 10.20
C PHE A 159 5.50 21.64 8.89
N PHE A 160 6.79 21.30 8.95
CA PHE A 160 7.61 21.06 7.76
C PHE A 160 7.00 19.94 6.89
N TYR A 161 6.81 18.74 7.44
CA TYR A 161 6.26 17.62 6.67
C TYR A 161 4.85 17.90 6.15
N LEU A 162 3.99 18.57 6.93
CA LEU A 162 2.66 19.00 6.47
C LEU A 162 2.76 19.93 5.25
N SER A 163 3.67 20.90 5.27
CA SER A 163 3.87 21.82 4.14
C SER A 163 4.39 21.12 2.88
N VAL A 164 5.37 20.22 3.04
CA VAL A 164 6.01 19.47 1.95
C VAL A 164 5.05 18.45 1.31
N TYR A 165 4.20 17.76 2.09
CA TYR A 165 3.15 16.90 1.53
C TYR A 165 1.97 17.70 0.95
N LEU A 166 1.68 18.91 1.44
CA LEU A 166 0.71 19.80 0.80
C LEU A 166 1.21 20.32 -0.56
N VAL A 167 2.51 20.60 -0.69
CA VAL A 167 3.18 20.84 -1.98
C VAL A 167 3.03 19.63 -2.91
N ALA A 168 3.24 18.40 -2.41
CA ALA A 168 3.09 17.20 -3.23
C ALA A 168 1.67 16.99 -3.75
N LEU A 169 0.67 17.17 -2.88
CA LEU A 169 -0.75 17.10 -3.24
C LEU A 169 -1.12 18.20 -4.24
N GLY A 170 -0.63 19.41 -4.01
CA GLY A 170 -0.85 20.57 -4.87
C GLY A 170 -0.29 20.39 -6.28
N ASN A 171 1.03 20.21 -6.44
CA ASN A 171 1.62 20.04 -7.77
C ASN A 171 1.12 18.75 -8.43
N GLY A 172 1.10 17.64 -7.69
CA GLY A 172 0.67 16.33 -8.19
C GLY A 172 -0.72 16.34 -8.81
N GLY A 173 -1.71 16.93 -8.11
CA GLY A 173 -3.08 17.05 -8.60
C GLY A 173 -3.29 18.09 -9.71
N TYR A 174 -2.39 19.08 -9.82
CA TYR A 174 -2.42 20.12 -10.85
C TYR A 174 -1.81 19.64 -12.20
N GLN A 175 -0.63 19.01 -12.15
CA GLN A 175 0.22 18.75 -13.32
C GLN A 175 -0.42 17.98 -14.49
N PRO A 176 -1.20 16.88 -14.30
CA PRO A 176 -1.84 16.20 -15.44
C PRO A 176 -3.03 16.99 -16.00
N ASN A 177 -3.69 17.82 -15.17
CA ASN A 177 -4.89 18.56 -15.53
C ASN A 177 -4.58 19.83 -16.31
N ILE A 178 -3.46 20.49 -16.04
CA ILE A 178 -3.06 21.69 -16.78
C ILE A 178 -2.59 21.34 -18.20
N ALA A 179 -1.97 20.16 -18.37
CA ALA A 179 -1.59 19.65 -19.69
C ALA A 179 -2.82 19.42 -20.59
N THR A 180 -3.89 18.81 -20.05
CA THR A 180 -5.14 18.63 -20.80
C THR A 180 -5.88 19.93 -21.03
N PHE A 181 -5.99 20.78 -19.99
CA PHE A 181 -6.65 22.07 -20.09
C PHE A 181 -5.98 23.03 -21.09
N GLY A 182 -4.65 22.96 -21.23
CA GLY A 182 -3.92 23.71 -22.26
C GLY A 182 -4.14 23.18 -23.68
N ALA A 183 -4.28 21.86 -23.82
CA ALA A 183 -4.62 21.23 -25.09
C ALA A 183 -6.06 21.55 -25.54
N ASP A 184 -7.00 21.63 -24.59
CA ASP A 184 -8.41 22.03 -24.78
C ASP A 184 -8.60 23.45 -25.35
N GLN A 185 -7.53 24.26 -25.47
CA GLN A 185 -7.59 25.61 -26.02
C GLN A 185 -7.56 25.66 -27.56
N PHE A 186 -7.40 24.52 -28.23
CA PHE A 186 -7.28 24.40 -29.69
C PHE A 186 -8.34 23.43 -30.24
N ASP A 187 -9.09 23.86 -31.26
CA ASP A 187 -10.17 23.06 -31.86
C ASP A 187 -9.57 21.88 -32.65
N GLU A 188 -9.99 20.67 -32.34
CA GLU A 188 -9.50 19.44 -32.98
C GLU A 188 -10.04 19.25 -34.41
N GLU A 189 -11.21 19.83 -34.74
CA GLU A 189 -11.82 19.73 -36.06
C GLU A 189 -11.25 20.78 -37.05
N ASP A 190 -10.58 21.82 -36.55
CA ASP A 190 -9.90 22.81 -37.39
C ASP A 190 -8.47 22.42 -37.75
N SER A 191 -8.18 22.31 -39.05
CA SER A 191 -6.88 21.87 -39.56
C SER A 191 -5.68 22.78 -39.23
N ALA A 192 -5.87 24.00 -38.69
CA ALA A 192 -4.80 24.89 -38.25
C ALA A 192 -4.67 24.92 -36.71
N GLU A 193 -5.77 24.85 -35.97
CA GLU A 193 -5.76 24.68 -34.51
C GLU A 193 -5.29 23.27 -34.10
N ALA A 194 -5.67 22.20 -34.80
CA ALA A 194 -5.16 20.85 -34.53
C ALA A 194 -3.62 20.74 -34.68
N ARG A 195 -3.03 21.39 -35.70
CA ARG A 195 -1.55 21.50 -35.83
C ARG A 195 -0.94 22.40 -34.74
N SER A 196 -1.73 23.30 -34.16
CA SER A 196 -1.33 24.10 -33.01
C SER A 196 -1.40 23.29 -31.70
N LYS A 197 -2.34 22.35 -31.53
CA LYS A 197 -2.41 21.42 -30.39
C LYS A 197 -1.13 20.57 -30.25
N ILE A 198 -0.69 19.94 -31.34
CA ILE A 198 0.58 19.18 -31.38
C ILE A 198 1.78 20.08 -31.04
N SER A 199 1.76 21.31 -31.56
CA SER A 199 2.79 22.31 -31.26
C SER A 199 2.75 22.77 -29.79
N PHE A 200 1.58 22.82 -29.16
CA PHE A 200 1.41 23.19 -27.76
C PHE A 200 2.06 22.15 -26.85
N PHE A 201 1.83 20.84 -27.03
CA PHE A 201 2.50 19.81 -26.22
C PHE A 201 4.03 19.92 -26.29
N SER A 202 4.57 20.18 -27.48
CA SER A 202 6.02 20.40 -27.66
C SER A 202 6.53 21.62 -26.88
N TYR A 203 5.79 22.73 -26.87
CA TYR A 203 6.17 23.93 -26.10
C TYR A 203 5.88 23.80 -24.61
N PHE A 204 4.89 23.01 -24.20
CA PHE A 204 4.58 22.70 -22.80
C PHE A 204 5.73 21.92 -22.17
N TYR A 205 6.27 20.94 -22.91
CA TYR A 205 7.45 20.19 -22.49
C TYR A 205 8.71 21.07 -22.40
N LEU A 206 8.88 22.00 -23.34
CA LEU A 206 9.96 22.99 -23.30
C LEU A 206 9.81 23.97 -22.12
N ALA A 207 8.58 24.40 -21.79
CA ALA A 207 8.31 25.30 -20.67
C ALA A 207 8.58 24.63 -19.30
N LEU A 208 8.23 23.35 -19.17
CA LEU A 208 8.59 22.51 -18.02
C LEU A 208 10.13 22.45 -17.87
N ASN A 209 10.83 22.06 -18.93
CA ASN A 209 12.29 21.94 -18.93
C ASN A 209 13.02 23.28 -18.66
N LEU A 210 12.54 24.39 -19.23
CA LEU A 210 13.07 25.72 -18.91
C LEU A 210 12.82 26.11 -17.44
N GLY A 211 11.66 25.78 -16.88
CA GLY A 211 11.37 25.98 -15.46
C GLY A 211 12.33 25.23 -14.55
N SER A 212 12.61 23.95 -14.86
CA SER A 212 13.64 23.16 -14.16
C SER A 212 15.04 23.75 -14.36
N LEU A 213 15.43 24.18 -15.56
CA LEU A 213 16.76 24.78 -15.78
C LEU A 213 16.99 26.01 -14.88
N PHE A 214 16.05 26.96 -14.88
CA PHE A 214 16.17 28.16 -14.04
C PHE A 214 16.17 27.83 -12.54
N SER A 215 15.42 26.80 -12.12
CA SER A 215 15.47 26.29 -10.75
C SER A 215 16.84 25.70 -10.42
N ASN A 216 17.30 24.70 -11.18
CA ASN A 216 18.55 23.98 -10.94
C ASN A 216 19.80 24.88 -10.99
N THR A 217 19.75 26.03 -11.69
CA THR A 217 20.89 26.97 -11.75
C THR A 217 20.79 28.18 -10.82
N PHE A 218 19.61 28.80 -10.66
CA PHE A 218 19.49 30.02 -9.85
C PHE A 218 18.97 29.76 -8.44
N LEU A 219 17.91 28.95 -8.28
CA LEU A 219 17.42 28.60 -6.94
C LEU A 219 18.39 27.64 -6.24
N GLY A 220 18.85 26.61 -6.96
CA GLY A 220 19.84 25.67 -6.46
C GLY A 220 21.10 26.36 -5.95
N TYR A 221 21.60 27.39 -6.65
CA TYR A 221 22.75 28.18 -6.18
C TYR A 221 22.47 28.95 -4.89
N PHE A 222 21.31 29.63 -4.76
CA PHE A 222 20.95 30.30 -3.50
C PHE A 222 20.73 29.31 -2.34
N GLU A 223 20.25 28.12 -2.63
CA GLU A 223 19.97 27.07 -1.65
C GLU A 223 21.26 26.33 -1.23
N ASP A 224 22.19 26.10 -2.16
CA ASP A 224 23.53 25.56 -1.89
C ASP A 224 24.38 26.52 -1.04
N GLU A 225 24.24 27.84 -1.24
CA GLU A 225 24.83 28.91 -0.42
C GLU A 225 23.89 29.36 0.73
N GLY A 226 23.19 28.40 1.34
CA GLY A 226 22.52 28.55 2.66
C GLY A 226 21.30 29.47 2.71
N MET A 227 20.97 30.20 1.64
CA MET A 227 19.85 31.15 1.58
C MET A 227 18.49 30.46 1.36
N TRP A 228 18.29 29.30 2.00
CA TRP A 228 17.12 28.42 1.93
C TRP A 228 15.77 29.14 1.98
N ALA A 229 15.59 30.06 2.93
CA ALA A 229 14.33 30.81 3.05
C ALA A 229 14.07 31.73 1.84
N LEU A 230 15.11 32.26 1.19
CA LEU A 230 14.99 33.08 -0.01
C LEU A 230 14.64 32.23 -1.24
N GLY A 231 15.24 31.04 -1.38
CA GLY A 231 14.87 30.07 -2.42
C GLY A 231 13.41 29.61 -2.33
N PHE A 232 12.94 29.30 -1.12
CA PHE A 232 11.54 28.93 -0.88
C PHE A 232 10.57 30.10 -1.07
N TRP A 233 10.89 31.32 -0.61
CA TRP A 233 10.06 32.50 -0.87
C TRP A 233 10.02 32.88 -2.36
N ALA A 234 11.12 32.71 -3.10
CA ALA A 234 11.14 32.89 -4.55
C ALA A 234 10.27 31.85 -5.26
N SER A 235 10.32 30.59 -4.83
CA SER A 235 9.44 29.51 -5.29
C SER A 235 7.96 29.83 -5.03
N ALA A 236 7.62 30.25 -3.81
CA ALA A 236 6.26 30.68 -3.45
C ALA A 236 5.78 31.87 -4.30
N GLY A 237 6.65 32.87 -4.53
CA GLY A 237 6.37 34.02 -5.39
C GLY A 237 6.15 33.64 -6.87
N SER A 238 6.94 32.69 -7.39
CA SER A 238 6.76 32.15 -8.74
C SER A 238 5.42 31.42 -8.89
N ALA A 239 5.09 30.51 -7.97
CA ALA A 239 3.83 29.76 -7.98
C ALA A 239 2.59 30.67 -7.80
N MET A 240 2.70 31.71 -6.96
CA MET A 240 1.66 32.74 -6.79
C MET A 240 1.46 33.56 -8.07
N THR A 241 2.56 33.99 -8.71
CA THR A 241 2.53 34.72 -9.98
C THR A 241 1.89 33.88 -11.09
N ALA A 242 2.24 32.59 -11.14
CA ALA A 242 1.62 31.62 -12.03
C ALA A 242 0.10 31.57 -11.81
N LEU A 243 -0.35 31.34 -10.57
CA LEU A 243 -1.77 31.26 -10.22
C LEU A 243 -2.55 32.53 -10.59
N ILE A 244 -1.97 33.71 -10.35
CA ILE A 244 -2.58 34.99 -10.74
C ILE A 244 -2.72 35.08 -12.27
N LEU A 245 -1.67 34.78 -13.04
CA LEU A 245 -1.71 34.78 -14.50
C LEU A 245 -2.74 33.76 -15.05
N PHE A 246 -2.82 32.57 -14.45
CA PHE A 246 -3.81 31.56 -14.79
C PHE A 246 -5.24 32.09 -14.58
N LEU A 247 -5.54 32.65 -13.41
CA LEU A 247 -6.85 33.20 -13.06
C LEU A 247 -7.21 34.43 -13.92
N CYS A 248 -6.26 35.30 -14.27
CA CYS A 248 -6.49 36.40 -15.22
C CYS A 248 -6.98 35.90 -16.60
N GLY A 249 -6.57 34.69 -17.01
CA GLY A 249 -7.01 34.06 -18.25
C GLY A 249 -8.46 33.58 -18.28
N THR A 250 -9.17 33.52 -17.14
CA THR A 250 -10.52 32.89 -17.02
C THR A 250 -11.49 33.26 -18.13
N THR A 251 -11.55 34.53 -18.54
CA THR A 251 -12.52 35.00 -19.55
C THR A 251 -12.16 34.66 -21.00
N ARG A 252 -10.97 34.08 -21.22
CA ARG A 252 -10.41 33.71 -22.52
C ARG A 252 -10.32 32.21 -22.74
N TYR A 253 -10.40 31.39 -21.71
CA TYR A 253 -10.29 29.94 -21.88
C TYR A 253 -11.53 29.33 -22.54
N ARG A 254 -11.31 28.21 -23.24
CA ARG A 254 -12.31 27.20 -23.57
C ARG A 254 -12.40 26.19 -22.43
N HIS A 255 -13.60 25.66 -22.19
CA HIS A 255 -13.86 24.69 -21.13
C HIS A 255 -14.67 23.49 -21.66
N PHE A 256 -14.51 22.34 -21.02
CA PHE A 256 -15.37 21.16 -21.20
C PHE A 256 -16.14 20.84 -19.90
N LYS A 257 -17.34 20.29 -20.04
CA LYS A 257 -18.18 19.83 -18.91
C LYS A 257 -17.76 18.39 -18.51
N PRO A 258 -17.63 18.04 -17.22
CA PRO A 258 -17.30 16.68 -16.79
C PRO A 258 -18.47 15.70 -17.07
N ILE A 259 -18.17 14.48 -17.52
CA ILE A 259 -19.15 13.53 -18.07
C ILE A 259 -19.54 12.45 -17.04
N GLY A 260 -20.03 12.91 -15.88
CA GLY A 260 -20.36 12.05 -14.74
C GLY A 260 -19.14 11.32 -14.17
N ASN A 261 -19.36 10.29 -13.34
CA ASN A 261 -18.26 9.50 -12.77
C ASN A 261 -17.87 8.33 -13.72
N PRO A 262 -16.64 8.29 -14.27
CA PRO A 262 -16.25 7.26 -15.24
C PRO A 262 -16.17 5.84 -14.66
N PHE A 263 -15.82 5.69 -13.37
CA PHE A 263 -15.76 4.38 -12.72
C PHE A 263 -17.15 3.72 -12.64
N PHE A 264 -18.20 4.50 -12.35
CA PHE A 264 -19.58 4.02 -12.44
C PHE A 264 -19.99 3.67 -13.87
N ARG A 265 -19.55 4.44 -14.88
CA ARG A 265 -19.84 4.16 -16.30
C ARG A 265 -19.16 2.87 -16.80
N VAL A 266 -17.93 2.60 -16.35
CA VAL A 266 -17.22 1.32 -16.59
C VAL A 266 -17.93 0.16 -15.89
N CYS A 267 -18.28 0.31 -14.60
CA CYS A 267 -19.02 -0.70 -13.85
C CYS A 267 -20.39 -1.03 -14.50
N GLN A 268 -21.09 -0.03 -15.03
CA GLN A 268 -22.34 -0.22 -15.78
C GLN A 268 -22.14 -1.11 -17.01
N VAL A 269 -21.12 -0.84 -17.84
CA VAL A 269 -20.80 -1.65 -19.03
C VAL A 269 -20.46 -3.08 -18.65
N ILE A 270 -19.63 -3.28 -17.62
CA ILE A 270 -19.26 -4.62 -17.12
C ILE A 270 -20.51 -5.39 -16.66
N VAL A 271 -21.38 -4.76 -15.87
CA VAL A 271 -22.62 -5.38 -15.35
C VAL A 271 -23.62 -5.66 -16.47
N ALA A 272 -23.83 -4.74 -17.41
CA ALA A 272 -24.73 -4.92 -18.54
C ALA A 272 -24.25 -6.02 -19.50
N ALA A 273 -22.96 -6.03 -19.86
CA ALA A 273 -22.35 -7.09 -20.68
C ALA A 273 -22.40 -8.46 -19.99
N SER A 274 -22.19 -8.52 -18.68
CA SER A 274 -22.30 -9.76 -17.89
C SER A 274 -23.73 -10.28 -17.82
N ARG A 275 -24.72 -9.39 -17.64
CA ARG A 275 -26.16 -9.74 -17.65
C ARG A 275 -26.61 -10.21 -19.03
N LYS A 276 -26.12 -9.59 -20.11
CA LYS A 276 -26.42 -9.93 -21.49
C LYS A 276 -25.45 -10.97 -22.09
N TRP A 277 -24.67 -11.69 -21.27
CA TRP A 277 -23.65 -12.65 -21.74
C TRP A 277 -24.19 -13.79 -22.63
N ARG A 278 -25.46 -14.16 -22.47
CA ARG A 278 -26.13 -15.18 -23.31
C ARG A 278 -26.85 -14.62 -24.55
N VAL A 279 -26.91 -13.31 -24.72
CA VAL A 279 -27.54 -12.69 -25.88
C VAL A 279 -26.62 -12.84 -27.09
N ARG A 280 -27.16 -13.30 -28.22
CA ARG A 280 -26.41 -13.34 -29.50
C ARG A 280 -26.14 -11.91 -29.94
N LEU A 281 -24.90 -11.59 -30.33
CA LEU A 281 -24.61 -10.32 -30.98
C LEU A 281 -25.32 -10.26 -32.34
N PRO A 282 -25.87 -9.10 -32.75
CA PRO A 282 -26.21 -8.88 -34.15
C PRO A 282 -24.94 -8.91 -35.00
N SER A 283 -25.05 -9.36 -36.25
CA SER A 283 -23.95 -9.42 -37.22
C SER A 283 -23.62 -8.05 -37.85
N SER A 284 -24.30 -6.98 -37.43
CA SER A 284 -24.05 -5.60 -37.83
C SER A 284 -23.96 -4.71 -36.59
N GLY A 285 -23.00 -3.78 -36.59
CA GLY A 285 -22.86 -2.76 -35.54
C GLY A 285 -23.92 -1.65 -35.61
N GLN A 286 -24.83 -1.67 -36.60
CA GLN A 286 -25.91 -0.69 -36.74
C GLN A 286 -27.13 -1.03 -35.85
N ASP A 287 -27.23 -2.27 -35.38
CA ASP A 287 -28.32 -2.76 -34.52
C ASP A 287 -28.03 -2.58 -33.01
N LEU A 288 -26.95 -1.85 -32.67
CA LEU A 288 -26.55 -1.55 -31.29
C LEU A 288 -27.15 -0.22 -30.81
N TYR A 289 -27.50 -0.16 -29.52
CA TYR A 289 -28.11 1.01 -28.90
C TYR A 289 -27.15 2.20 -28.84
N GLU A 290 -27.52 3.29 -29.50
CA GLU A 290 -26.87 4.59 -29.38
C GLU A 290 -27.96 5.68 -29.33
N VAL A 291 -27.70 6.78 -28.64
CA VAL A 291 -28.70 7.84 -28.42
C VAL A 291 -28.87 8.64 -29.71
N GLU A 292 -30.07 8.63 -30.29
CA GLU A 292 -30.42 9.50 -31.42
C GLU A 292 -30.36 10.98 -31.02
N GLY A 293 -29.74 11.80 -31.88
CA GLY A 293 -29.63 13.24 -31.70
C GLY A 293 -30.97 13.96 -31.91
N LYS A 294 -31.88 13.85 -30.95
CA LYS A 294 -33.18 14.52 -30.99
C LYS A 294 -32.98 16.04 -31.00
N LYS A 295 -33.76 16.73 -31.83
CA LYS A 295 -33.56 18.14 -32.21
C LYS A 295 -33.25 19.07 -31.02
N ILE A 296 -32.23 19.91 -31.20
CA ILE A 296 -31.79 20.93 -30.25
C ILE A 296 -32.97 21.82 -29.84
N SER A 297 -33.22 21.90 -28.54
CA SER A 297 -33.90 22.99 -27.86
C SER A 297 -32.89 23.71 -26.95
N ASP A 298 -32.97 25.03 -26.84
CA ASP A 298 -31.87 25.92 -26.43
C ASP A 298 -31.45 25.92 -24.94
N SER A 299 -31.47 24.76 -24.27
CA SER A 299 -31.01 24.57 -22.88
C SER A 299 -29.76 23.70 -22.74
N ASP A 300 -29.69 22.56 -23.46
CA ASP A 300 -28.75 21.48 -23.15
C ASP A 300 -27.78 21.18 -24.29
N ALA A 301 -26.83 22.09 -24.49
CA ALA A 301 -25.60 21.82 -25.24
C ALA A 301 -24.72 20.80 -24.48
N ASN A 302 -25.04 19.51 -24.66
CA ASN A 302 -24.42 18.39 -23.95
C ASN A 302 -24.21 17.18 -24.87
N GLY A 303 -23.61 17.41 -26.04
CA GLY A 303 -23.22 16.37 -27.00
C GLY A 303 -21.74 16.02 -26.89
N SER A 304 -21.42 14.93 -26.20
CA SER A 304 -20.11 14.28 -26.34
C SER A 304 -19.99 13.70 -27.75
N ARG A 305 -18.82 13.87 -28.39
CA ARG A 305 -18.57 13.31 -29.74
C ARG A 305 -18.77 11.80 -29.75
N LYS A 306 -19.49 11.29 -30.75
CA LYS A 306 -19.79 9.86 -30.87
C LYS A 306 -18.55 9.07 -31.27
N ILE A 307 -18.32 7.96 -30.57
CA ILE A 307 -17.20 7.05 -30.83
C ILE A 307 -17.73 5.91 -31.69
N LEU A 308 -17.07 5.66 -32.83
CA LEU A 308 -17.49 4.61 -33.76
C LEU A 308 -17.15 3.22 -33.21
N HIS A 309 -18.11 2.29 -33.29
CA HIS A 309 -17.98 0.91 -32.85
C HIS A 309 -16.75 0.20 -33.45
N THR A 310 -16.07 -0.59 -32.63
CA THR A 310 -14.89 -1.39 -33.02
C THR A 310 -15.08 -2.86 -32.65
N GLU A 311 -14.75 -3.78 -33.57
CA GLU A 311 -14.70 -5.26 -33.41
C GLU A 311 -13.76 -5.77 -32.28
N GLY A 312 -13.12 -4.88 -31.52
CA GLY A 312 -12.24 -5.25 -30.42
C GLY A 312 -13.04 -5.43 -29.13
N PHE A 313 -12.83 -6.55 -28.43
CA PHE A 313 -13.53 -6.90 -27.18
C PHE A 313 -15.06 -7.04 -27.34
N GLU A 314 -15.51 -7.78 -28.38
CA GLU A 314 -16.93 -8.01 -28.74
C GLU A 314 -17.84 -8.41 -27.56
N PHE A 315 -17.31 -9.09 -26.54
CA PHE A 315 -18.09 -9.46 -25.36
C PHE A 315 -18.65 -8.25 -24.58
N LEU A 316 -18.05 -7.06 -24.74
CA LEU A 316 -18.52 -5.81 -24.12
C LEU A 316 -19.68 -5.17 -24.89
N ASP A 317 -19.79 -5.37 -26.22
CA ASP A 317 -20.89 -4.83 -27.03
C ASP A 317 -22.26 -5.39 -26.62
N ARG A 318 -22.26 -6.52 -25.91
CA ARG A 318 -23.44 -7.08 -25.22
C ARG A 318 -24.11 -6.09 -24.28
N ALA A 319 -23.39 -5.10 -23.74
CA ALA A 319 -23.98 -4.00 -22.97
C ALA A 319 -24.87 -3.07 -23.80
N ALA A 320 -24.61 -2.96 -25.11
CA ALA A 320 -25.33 -2.11 -26.06
C ALA A 320 -26.35 -2.87 -26.94
N VAL A 321 -26.41 -4.20 -26.89
CA VAL A 321 -27.47 -4.95 -27.60
C VAL A 321 -28.82 -4.67 -26.94
N VAL A 322 -29.80 -4.23 -27.73
CA VAL A 322 -31.19 -4.02 -27.28
C VAL A 322 -31.88 -5.39 -27.08
N ASP A 323 -32.45 -5.62 -25.91
CA ASP A 323 -33.34 -6.76 -25.65
C ASP A 323 -34.80 -6.27 -25.74
N PRO A 324 -35.49 -6.45 -26.88
CA PRO A 324 -36.79 -5.82 -27.11
C PRO A 324 -37.91 -6.34 -26.19
N MET A 325 -37.72 -7.49 -25.55
CA MET A 325 -38.67 -8.08 -24.60
C MET A 325 -38.55 -7.48 -23.20
N ASN A 326 -37.41 -6.84 -22.89
CA ASN A 326 -37.08 -6.39 -21.53
C ASN A 326 -36.72 -4.91 -21.40
N ASP A 327 -36.09 -4.32 -22.42
CA ASP A 327 -35.56 -2.95 -22.34
C ASP A 327 -36.63 -1.88 -22.68
N PHE A 328 -37.83 -2.29 -23.15
CA PHE A 328 -38.94 -1.39 -23.55
C PHE A 328 -40.20 -1.43 -22.67
N MET A 329 -40.18 -2.12 -21.52
CA MET A 329 -41.41 -2.39 -20.74
C MET A 329 -41.99 -1.17 -20.00
N ASP A 330 -41.23 -0.09 -19.77
CA ASP A 330 -41.68 1.12 -19.05
C ASP A 330 -42.47 2.13 -19.91
N LYS A 331 -43.27 1.64 -20.86
CA LYS A 331 -44.00 2.47 -21.85
C LYS A 331 -45.27 3.17 -21.29
N LYS A 332 -45.22 3.64 -20.04
CA LYS A 332 -46.42 4.17 -19.32
C LYS A 332 -46.26 5.47 -18.53
N ASN A 333 -45.05 6.04 -18.41
CA ASN A 333 -44.85 7.36 -17.80
C ASN A 333 -43.96 8.25 -18.70
N GLU A 334 -44.26 9.54 -18.76
CA GLU A 334 -43.55 10.51 -19.61
C GLU A 334 -42.22 11.00 -19.01
N SER A 335 -41.24 10.09 -18.91
CA SER A 335 -39.83 10.47 -18.77
C SER A 335 -38.92 9.37 -19.33
N SER A 336 -38.15 9.70 -20.37
CA SER A 336 -37.38 8.73 -21.15
C SER A 336 -36.02 8.39 -20.51
N ALA A 337 -35.99 7.41 -19.61
CA ALA A 337 -34.78 6.95 -18.94
C ALA A 337 -34.68 5.40 -18.93
N HIS A 338 -33.89 4.83 -19.85
CA HIS A 338 -33.50 3.42 -19.82
C HIS A 338 -32.58 3.14 -18.63
N ASN A 339 -32.62 1.92 -18.05
CA ASN A 339 -31.77 1.56 -16.91
C ASN A 339 -30.29 1.38 -17.33
N PRO A 340 -29.35 2.24 -16.88
CA PRO A 340 -27.95 2.21 -17.33
C PRO A 340 -27.18 0.94 -16.94
N TRP A 341 -27.71 0.15 -16.00
CA TRP A 341 -27.11 -1.12 -15.55
C TRP A 341 -27.60 -2.34 -16.36
N ARG A 342 -28.42 -2.13 -17.39
CA ARG A 342 -28.90 -3.18 -18.32
C ARG A 342 -28.67 -2.82 -19.79
N LEU A 343 -28.70 -1.54 -20.14
CA LEU A 343 -28.45 -1.05 -21.49
C LEU A 343 -27.54 0.18 -21.42
N CYS A 344 -26.38 0.12 -22.08
CA CYS A 344 -25.41 1.22 -22.18
C CYS A 344 -25.29 1.64 -23.66
N PRO A 345 -25.11 2.95 -23.97
CA PRO A 345 -24.87 3.38 -25.35
C PRO A 345 -23.52 2.89 -25.87
N VAL A 346 -23.41 2.61 -27.18
CA VAL A 346 -22.16 2.19 -27.85
C VAL A 346 -20.98 3.09 -27.47
N THR A 347 -21.17 4.41 -27.45
CA THR A 347 -20.13 5.38 -27.04
C THR A 347 -19.56 5.07 -25.64
N GLN A 348 -20.41 4.69 -24.66
CA GLN A 348 -19.94 4.31 -23.32
C GLN A 348 -19.23 2.95 -23.29
N VAL A 349 -19.59 2.03 -24.20
CA VAL A 349 -18.88 0.75 -24.35
C VAL A 349 -17.50 0.97 -24.98
N GLU A 350 -17.41 1.78 -26.03
CA GLU A 350 -16.15 2.12 -26.70
C GLU A 350 -15.21 2.95 -25.82
N GLU A 351 -15.72 3.82 -24.95
CA GLU A 351 -14.93 4.48 -23.89
C GLU A 351 -14.14 3.46 -23.06
N PHE A 352 -14.82 2.43 -22.52
CA PHE A 352 -14.18 1.40 -21.71
C PHE A 352 -13.24 0.52 -22.53
N LYS A 353 -13.64 0.12 -23.74
CA LYS A 353 -12.76 -0.60 -24.68
C LYS A 353 -11.50 0.18 -25.00
N CYS A 354 -11.53 1.52 -25.05
CA CYS A 354 -10.35 2.32 -25.32
C CYS A 354 -9.35 2.25 -24.16
N VAL A 355 -9.81 2.39 -22.90
CA VAL A 355 -8.97 2.20 -21.71
C VAL A 355 -8.26 0.83 -21.73
N LEU A 356 -8.98 -0.24 -22.09
CA LEU A 356 -8.40 -1.58 -22.22
C LEU A 356 -7.36 -1.70 -23.35
N ARG A 357 -7.49 -0.94 -24.44
CA ARG A 357 -6.47 -0.89 -25.53
C ARG A 357 -5.21 -0.11 -25.11
N LEU A 358 -5.34 0.86 -24.20
CA LEU A 358 -4.23 1.72 -23.77
C LEU A 358 -3.30 1.05 -22.74
N LEU A 359 -3.85 0.19 -21.87
CA LEU A 359 -3.09 -0.46 -20.79
C LEU A 359 -1.83 -1.24 -21.24
N PRO A 360 -1.83 -2.05 -22.32
CA PRO A 360 -0.63 -2.78 -22.74
C PRO A 360 0.53 -1.87 -23.16
N ILE A 361 0.22 -0.76 -23.85
CA ILE A 361 1.22 0.24 -24.25
C ILE A 361 1.72 0.99 -23.03
N TRP A 362 0.82 1.39 -22.13
CA TRP A 362 1.18 2.03 -20.87
C TRP A 362 2.17 1.20 -20.04
N LEU A 363 1.96 -0.11 -19.91
CA LEU A 363 2.87 -1.00 -19.19
C LEU A 363 4.31 -0.98 -19.74
N THR A 364 4.49 -0.95 -21.07
CA THR A 364 5.85 -0.88 -21.67
C THR A 364 6.58 0.43 -21.34
N THR A 365 5.86 1.56 -21.22
CA THR A 365 6.49 2.85 -20.86
C THR A 365 7.13 2.89 -19.46
N ILE A 366 6.83 1.90 -18.60
CA ILE A 366 7.43 1.79 -17.27
C ILE A 366 8.93 1.45 -17.37
N ILE A 367 9.34 0.61 -18.33
CA ILE A 367 10.76 0.25 -18.51
C ILE A 367 11.57 1.44 -19.02
N TYR A 368 11.02 2.23 -19.96
CA TYR A 368 11.61 3.52 -20.33
C TYR A 368 11.73 4.46 -19.11
N SER A 369 10.71 4.51 -18.26
CA SER A 369 10.72 5.35 -17.05
C SER A 369 11.81 4.92 -16.06
N VAL A 370 12.15 3.63 -15.96
CA VAL A 370 13.33 3.14 -15.20
C VAL A 370 14.64 3.65 -15.81
N VAL A 371 14.77 3.71 -17.14
CA VAL A 371 15.97 4.27 -17.79
C VAL A 371 16.10 5.77 -17.53
N PHE A 372 14.99 6.50 -17.61
CA PHE A 372 14.96 7.94 -17.36
C PHE A 372 15.37 8.30 -15.92
N THR A 373 14.91 7.56 -14.91
CA THR A 373 15.22 7.86 -13.50
C THR A 373 16.69 7.66 -13.13
N GLN A 374 17.50 6.99 -13.96
CA GLN A 374 18.95 6.91 -13.76
C GLN A 374 19.65 8.27 -13.90
N MET A 375 19.07 9.19 -14.69
CA MET A 375 19.61 10.53 -14.95
C MET A 375 19.72 11.38 -13.69
N ALA A 376 18.74 11.25 -12.79
CA ALA A 376 18.66 11.96 -11.52
C ALA A 376 19.23 11.16 -10.33
N SER A 377 19.81 9.99 -10.58
CA SER A 377 20.35 9.10 -9.55
C SER A 377 21.73 8.56 -9.92
N LEU A 378 21.83 7.38 -10.53
CA LEU A 378 23.12 6.73 -10.78
C LEU A 378 24.05 7.53 -11.72
N PHE A 379 23.53 8.38 -12.62
CA PHE A 379 24.38 9.28 -13.41
C PHE A 379 25.04 10.36 -12.52
N VAL A 380 24.35 10.86 -11.49
CA VAL A 380 24.88 11.84 -10.54
C VAL A 380 25.94 11.20 -9.65
N GLU A 381 25.67 9.98 -9.15
CA GLU A 381 26.64 9.17 -8.40
C GLU A 381 27.90 8.84 -9.22
N GLN A 382 27.74 8.47 -10.49
CA GLN A 382 28.85 8.27 -11.42
C GLN A 382 29.66 9.56 -11.60
N GLY A 383 28.98 10.71 -11.75
CA GLY A 383 29.62 12.02 -11.92
C GLY A 383 30.32 12.53 -10.67
N ALA A 384 29.86 12.12 -9.48
CA ALA A 384 30.55 12.36 -8.21
C ALA A 384 31.85 11.55 -8.08
N ALA A 385 31.90 10.34 -8.65
CA ALA A 385 33.11 9.51 -8.71
C ALA A 385 34.02 9.80 -9.94
N MET A 386 33.98 11.03 -10.44
CA MET A 386 34.72 11.56 -11.59
C MET A 386 35.31 12.94 -11.26
N ASN A 387 36.35 13.35 -11.98
CA ASN A 387 36.94 14.68 -11.79
C ASN A 387 35.95 15.78 -12.23
N ASN A 388 35.43 16.50 -11.23
CA ASN A 388 34.42 17.56 -11.30
C ASN A 388 35.02 18.98 -11.41
N VAL A 389 36.35 19.13 -11.34
CA VAL A 389 37.05 20.42 -11.47
C VAL A 389 37.43 20.67 -12.93
N VAL A 390 36.91 21.75 -13.51
CA VAL A 390 37.25 22.21 -14.87
C VAL A 390 37.94 23.56 -14.78
N GLY A 391 39.28 23.54 -14.87
CA GLY A 391 40.11 24.72 -14.70
C GLY A 391 40.12 25.18 -13.24
N SER A 392 39.39 26.25 -12.94
CA SER A 392 39.20 26.78 -11.59
C SER A 392 37.75 26.73 -11.10
N PHE A 393 36.85 26.09 -11.85
CA PHE A 393 35.43 26.01 -11.53
C PHE A 393 35.05 24.56 -11.18
N HIS A 394 34.37 24.38 -10.05
CA HIS A 394 33.84 23.10 -9.59
C HIS A 394 32.41 22.93 -10.14
N ILE A 395 32.16 21.87 -10.90
CA ILE A 395 30.85 21.58 -11.51
C ILE A 395 30.09 20.61 -10.59
N PRO A 396 28.97 21.02 -9.96
CA PRO A 396 28.15 20.10 -9.16
C PRO A 396 27.63 18.96 -10.04
N PRO A 397 27.78 17.67 -9.68
CA PRO A 397 27.39 16.56 -10.56
C PRO A 397 25.92 16.59 -11.03
N ALA A 398 24.99 17.06 -10.18
CA ALA A 398 23.58 17.22 -10.56
C ALA A 398 23.35 18.25 -11.69
N SER A 399 24.25 19.23 -11.84
CA SER A 399 24.16 20.26 -12.89
C SER A 399 24.40 19.73 -14.31
N MET A 400 24.91 18.49 -14.45
CA MET A 400 25.03 17.82 -15.75
C MET A 400 23.67 17.62 -16.45
N SER A 401 22.56 17.65 -15.69
CA SER A 401 21.19 17.73 -16.21
C SER A 401 20.94 18.94 -17.15
N ALA A 402 21.75 20.01 -17.08
CA ALA A 402 21.65 21.12 -18.02
C ALA A 402 21.99 20.71 -19.48
N PHE A 403 22.83 19.70 -19.69
CA PHE A 403 23.13 19.16 -21.05
C PHE A 403 21.96 18.34 -21.61
N ASP A 404 21.21 17.66 -20.75
CA ASP A 404 19.97 16.98 -21.11
C ASP A 404 18.91 18.00 -21.53
N ILE A 405 18.62 19.01 -20.69
CA ILE A 405 17.67 20.09 -21.01
C ILE A 405 18.05 20.85 -22.29
N ALA A 406 19.36 21.10 -22.50
CA ALA A 406 19.85 21.69 -23.75
C ALA A 406 19.61 20.77 -24.96
N SER A 407 19.75 19.45 -24.79
CA SER A 407 19.40 18.45 -25.81
C SER A 407 17.89 18.45 -26.08
N VAL A 408 17.03 18.49 -25.05
CA VAL A 408 15.57 18.58 -25.19
C VAL A 408 15.18 19.80 -26.04
N ALA A 409 15.72 20.98 -25.74
CA ALA A 409 15.48 22.20 -26.52
C ALA A 409 15.96 22.07 -27.98
N LEU A 410 17.15 21.51 -28.19
CA LEU A 410 17.72 21.25 -29.52
C LEU A 410 16.86 20.27 -30.32
N PHE A 411 16.46 19.14 -29.73
CA PHE A 411 15.72 18.07 -30.39
C PHE A 411 14.24 18.45 -30.65
N ILE A 412 13.60 19.26 -29.79
CA ILE A 412 12.28 19.85 -30.09
C ILE A 412 12.36 20.75 -31.32
N PHE A 413 13.40 21.60 -31.43
CA PHE A 413 13.60 22.45 -32.59
C PHE A 413 13.90 21.62 -33.85
N PHE A 414 14.84 20.68 -33.77
CA PHE A 414 15.22 19.76 -34.86
C PHE A 414 14.01 18.96 -35.36
N TYR A 415 13.23 18.36 -34.46
CA TYR A 415 12.04 17.59 -34.79
C TYR A 415 11.02 18.44 -35.56
N ARG A 416 10.69 19.64 -35.06
CA ARG A 416 9.64 20.49 -35.65
C ARG A 416 10.08 21.29 -36.88
N ARG A 417 11.35 21.66 -37.00
CA ARG A 417 11.88 22.47 -38.12
C ARG A 417 12.47 21.66 -39.26
N LEU A 418 13.02 20.48 -38.97
CA LEU A 418 13.71 19.65 -39.96
C LEU A 418 12.99 18.31 -40.15
N LEU A 419 12.87 17.50 -39.09
CA LEU A 419 12.42 16.10 -39.25
C LEU A 419 10.96 16.00 -39.72
N ALA A 420 10.01 16.65 -39.05
CA ALA A 420 8.60 16.62 -39.42
C ALA A 420 8.32 17.09 -40.88
N PRO A 421 8.82 18.25 -41.35
CA PRO A 421 8.62 18.66 -42.75
C PRO A 421 9.38 17.81 -43.76
N LEU A 422 10.52 17.20 -43.41
CA LEU A 422 11.20 16.24 -44.28
C LEU A 422 10.41 14.93 -44.40
N VAL A 423 9.94 14.36 -43.30
CA VAL A 423 9.14 13.12 -43.29
C VAL A 423 7.84 13.29 -44.06
N SER A 424 7.11 14.39 -43.86
CA SER A 424 5.86 14.63 -44.62
C SER A 424 6.11 14.79 -46.13
N ARG A 425 7.21 15.45 -46.54
CA ARG A 425 7.62 15.50 -47.96
C ARG A 425 7.96 14.12 -48.52
N TRP A 426 8.52 13.23 -47.71
CA TRP A 426 9.01 11.92 -48.17
C TRP A 426 7.91 10.85 -48.20
N MET A 427 7.05 10.79 -47.17
CA MET A 427 5.93 9.84 -47.12
C MET A 427 4.73 10.25 -47.99
N LYS A 428 4.66 11.52 -48.43
CA LYS A 428 3.48 12.17 -49.08
C LYS A 428 2.23 12.29 -48.20
N ASP A 429 2.22 11.71 -47.01
CA ASP A 429 1.18 11.93 -46.00
C ASP A 429 1.35 13.27 -45.24
N SER A 430 0.22 13.88 -44.90
CA SER A 430 0.16 15.22 -44.29
C SER A 430 0.40 15.25 -42.77
N LYS A 431 0.56 14.10 -42.11
CA LYS A 431 0.64 13.97 -40.64
C LYS A 431 2.03 13.71 -40.06
N GLY A 432 3.02 13.27 -40.85
CA GLY A 432 4.38 12.99 -40.35
C GLY A 432 4.54 11.60 -39.71
N LEU A 433 5.39 11.47 -38.69
CA LEU A 433 5.53 10.23 -37.90
C LEU A 433 4.35 10.07 -36.94
N THR A 434 3.87 8.84 -36.74
CA THR A 434 2.85 8.57 -35.71
C THR A 434 3.43 8.66 -34.30
N GLU A 435 2.55 8.82 -33.32
CA GLU A 435 2.85 8.92 -31.89
C GLU A 435 3.59 7.65 -31.42
N LEU A 436 3.08 6.48 -31.81
CA LEU A 436 3.71 5.18 -31.52
C LEU A 436 5.05 4.98 -32.24
N GLN A 437 5.23 5.53 -33.45
CA GLN A 437 6.54 5.53 -34.11
C GLN A 437 7.55 6.40 -33.36
N ARG A 438 7.14 7.57 -32.85
CA ARG A 438 7.99 8.44 -32.02
C ARG A 438 8.39 7.75 -30.72
N MET A 439 7.44 7.17 -29.99
CA MET A 439 7.73 6.41 -28.77
C MET A 439 8.74 5.26 -29.03
N GLY A 440 8.58 4.52 -30.13
CA GLY A 440 9.53 3.48 -30.55
C GLY A 440 10.94 4.01 -30.88
N VAL A 441 11.05 5.19 -31.51
CA VAL A 441 12.34 5.88 -31.71
C VAL A 441 12.96 6.30 -30.38
N GLY A 442 12.15 6.78 -29.42
CA GLY A 442 12.59 7.09 -28.06
C GLY A 442 13.28 5.89 -27.38
N LEU A 443 12.66 4.71 -27.41
CA LEU A 443 13.25 3.48 -26.87
C LEU A 443 14.62 3.14 -27.52
N VAL A 444 14.76 3.28 -28.84
CA VAL A 444 16.04 3.02 -29.54
C VAL A 444 17.14 3.99 -29.10
N ILE A 445 16.81 5.27 -28.91
CA ILE A 445 17.78 6.26 -28.40
C ILE A 445 18.12 5.98 -26.92
N ALA A 446 17.15 5.59 -26.10
CA ALA A 446 17.36 5.25 -24.69
C ALA A 446 18.26 4.01 -24.50
N ILE A 447 18.11 2.97 -25.34
CA ILE A 447 19.04 1.82 -25.40
C ILE A 447 20.46 2.31 -25.71
N THR A 448 20.60 3.25 -26.66
CA THR A 448 21.89 3.84 -27.03
C THR A 448 22.50 4.67 -25.89
N ALA A 449 21.68 5.40 -25.13
CA ALA A 449 22.10 6.14 -23.93
C ALA A 449 22.65 5.21 -22.84
N MET A 450 21.98 4.09 -22.56
CA MET A 450 22.43 3.09 -21.58
C MET A 450 23.73 2.39 -22.02
N ILE A 451 23.89 2.08 -23.31
CA ILE A 451 25.15 1.58 -23.87
C ILE A 451 26.27 2.63 -23.72
N SER A 452 25.97 3.91 -23.92
CA SER A 452 26.92 5.00 -23.68
C SER A 452 27.34 5.07 -22.21
N ALA A 453 26.40 5.04 -21.26
CA ALA A 453 26.70 5.11 -19.83
C ALA A 453 27.53 3.91 -19.33
N GLY A 454 27.20 2.69 -19.77
CA GLY A 454 28.01 1.50 -19.51
C GLY A 454 29.43 1.60 -20.10
N THR A 455 29.56 2.20 -21.29
CA THR A 455 30.87 2.42 -21.93
C THR A 455 31.71 3.46 -21.19
N VAL A 456 31.10 4.58 -20.77
CA VAL A 456 31.77 5.61 -19.94
C VAL A 456 32.25 5.00 -18.63
N GLU A 457 31.45 4.16 -17.97
CA GLU A 457 31.85 3.49 -16.73
C GLU A 457 33.03 2.52 -16.93
N VAL A 458 33.05 1.76 -18.02
CA VAL A 458 34.21 0.91 -18.39
C VAL A 458 35.48 1.72 -18.62
N TYR A 459 35.40 2.98 -19.06
CA TYR A 459 36.56 3.88 -19.13
C TYR A 459 36.89 4.53 -17.78
N ARG A 460 35.90 4.91 -16.98
CA ARG A 460 36.08 5.47 -15.62
C ARG A 460 36.84 4.50 -14.72
N LEU A 461 36.41 3.22 -14.69
CA LEU A 461 37.04 2.15 -13.91
C LEU A 461 38.47 1.83 -14.34
N LYS A 462 38.82 1.99 -15.63
CA LYS A 462 40.20 1.84 -16.12
C LYS A 462 41.14 2.97 -15.69
N ASN A 463 40.58 4.12 -15.33
CA ASN A 463 41.30 5.36 -15.00
C ASN A 463 41.31 5.66 -13.48
N VAL A 464 40.90 4.70 -12.65
CA VAL A 464 41.07 4.71 -11.19
C VAL A 464 42.52 4.36 -10.86
N CYS A 465 43.18 5.18 -10.04
CA CYS A 465 44.54 4.88 -9.57
C CYS A 465 44.51 3.88 -8.41
N SER A 466 45.33 2.83 -8.46
CA SER A 466 45.40 1.78 -7.44
C SER A 466 46.07 2.19 -6.12
N SER A 467 46.47 3.47 -5.97
CA SER A 467 47.25 3.97 -4.83
C SER A 467 46.92 5.42 -4.43
N CYS A 468 45.79 5.96 -4.88
CA CYS A 468 45.30 7.30 -4.50
C CYS A 468 43.95 7.23 -3.78
N THR A 469 43.59 8.29 -3.09
CA THR A 469 42.30 8.44 -2.38
C THR A 469 41.16 8.66 -3.37
N ASP A 470 40.35 7.62 -3.56
CA ASP A 470 38.96 7.55 -4.03
C ASP A 470 38.48 8.23 -5.34
N ASP A 471 39.19 9.19 -5.92
CA ASP A 471 38.73 9.88 -7.15
C ASP A 471 39.25 9.24 -8.46
N SER A 472 38.40 9.22 -9.50
CA SER A 472 38.81 8.84 -10.86
C SER A 472 39.37 10.03 -11.62
N SER A 473 40.47 9.82 -12.35
CA SER A 473 41.11 10.86 -13.17
C SER A 473 40.30 11.30 -14.40
N LEU A 474 39.19 10.61 -14.72
CA LEU A 474 38.33 10.92 -15.86
C LEU A 474 37.42 12.12 -15.57
N SER A 475 37.45 13.16 -16.43
CA SER A 475 36.62 14.36 -16.27
C SER A 475 35.13 14.08 -16.49
N ILE A 476 34.28 14.66 -15.63
CA ILE A 476 32.81 14.55 -15.64
C ILE A 476 32.16 14.85 -17.01
N LEU A 477 32.81 15.68 -17.84
CA LEU A 477 32.33 16.02 -19.20
C LEU A 477 32.20 14.79 -20.13
N TRP A 478 32.82 13.65 -19.81
CA TRP A 478 32.58 12.39 -20.51
C TRP A 478 31.14 11.86 -20.39
N GLN A 479 30.33 12.38 -19.47
CA GLN A 479 28.90 12.06 -19.37
C GLN A 479 28.00 12.88 -20.32
N ILE A 480 28.53 13.87 -21.06
CA ILE A 480 27.71 14.65 -22.01
C ILE A 480 26.94 13.75 -23.01
N PRO A 481 27.53 12.69 -23.62
CA PRO A 481 26.80 11.84 -24.56
C PRO A 481 25.60 11.10 -23.94
N GLN A 482 25.71 10.58 -22.72
CA GLN A 482 24.59 9.87 -22.07
C GLN A 482 23.46 10.84 -21.68
N TYR A 483 23.76 12.02 -21.11
CA TYR A 483 22.74 13.04 -20.83
C TYR A 483 22.09 13.56 -22.13
N MET A 484 22.87 13.88 -23.17
CA MET A 484 22.31 14.34 -24.45
C MET A 484 21.44 13.29 -25.15
N LEU A 485 21.78 12.00 -25.06
CA LEU A 485 20.98 10.92 -25.62
C LEU A 485 19.68 10.69 -24.82
N ILE A 486 19.69 10.84 -23.49
CA ILE A 486 18.45 10.79 -22.70
C ILE A 486 17.49 11.90 -23.14
N GLY A 487 17.91 13.17 -23.15
CA GLY A 487 17.05 14.29 -23.55
C GLY A 487 16.60 14.23 -25.01
N ALA A 488 17.41 13.65 -25.89
CA ALA A 488 16.99 13.32 -27.24
C ALA A 488 15.89 12.24 -27.25
N SER A 489 16.02 11.17 -26.46
CA SER A 489 15.01 10.12 -26.33
C SER A 489 13.72 10.62 -25.70
N GLU A 490 13.80 11.59 -24.79
CA GLU A 490 12.70 12.18 -24.03
C GLU A 490 11.72 12.93 -24.94
N VAL A 491 12.24 13.70 -25.90
CA VAL A 491 11.45 14.42 -26.92
C VAL A 491 10.65 13.47 -27.82
N PHE A 492 11.17 12.26 -28.04
CA PHE A 492 10.48 11.23 -28.82
C PHE A 492 9.52 10.38 -27.97
N MET A 493 9.90 10.05 -26.73
CA MET A 493 9.09 9.26 -25.81
C MET A 493 8.06 10.10 -25.06
N TYR A 494 8.42 10.90 -24.05
CA TYR A 494 7.42 11.51 -23.15
C TYR A 494 6.50 12.50 -23.86
N VAL A 495 6.98 13.27 -24.84
CA VAL A 495 6.09 14.12 -25.65
C VAL A 495 5.13 13.26 -26.48
N GLY A 496 5.61 12.19 -27.12
CA GLY A 496 4.79 11.25 -27.86
C GLY A 496 3.79 10.49 -26.99
N GLN A 497 4.17 10.15 -25.76
CA GLN A 497 3.37 9.46 -24.75
C GLN A 497 2.24 10.34 -24.21
N LEU A 498 2.53 11.61 -23.89
CA LEU A 498 1.55 12.58 -23.42
C LEU A 498 0.54 12.92 -24.53
N GLU A 499 1.01 13.11 -25.76
CA GLU A 499 0.20 13.33 -26.97
C GLU A 499 -0.69 12.10 -27.24
N PHE A 500 -0.12 10.89 -27.28
CA PHE A 500 -0.85 9.63 -27.47
C PHE A 500 -1.94 9.39 -26.41
N PHE A 501 -1.61 9.50 -25.11
CA PHE A 501 -2.61 9.26 -24.06
C PHE A 501 -3.62 10.41 -23.90
N ASN A 502 -3.38 11.61 -24.45
CA ASN A 502 -4.39 12.66 -24.54
C ASN A 502 -5.34 12.45 -25.72
N ASP A 503 -4.79 12.16 -26.92
CA ASP A 503 -5.57 12.08 -28.16
C ASP A 503 -6.35 10.76 -28.29
N GLN A 504 -5.88 9.67 -27.66
CA GLN A 504 -6.61 8.39 -27.65
C GLN A 504 -7.56 8.23 -26.46
N ALA A 505 -7.40 8.99 -25.37
CA ALA A 505 -8.35 8.96 -24.27
C ALA A 505 -9.67 9.64 -24.68
N PRO A 506 -10.84 9.03 -24.39
CA PRO A 506 -12.12 9.63 -24.73
C PRO A 506 -12.35 10.92 -23.92
N ASP A 507 -13.20 11.82 -24.43
CA ASP A 507 -13.31 13.20 -23.90
C ASP A 507 -13.66 13.26 -22.39
N GLY A 508 -14.33 12.24 -21.84
CA GLY A 508 -14.64 12.10 -20.40
C GLY A 508 -13.54 11.46 -19.53
N LEU A 509 -12.37 11.14 -20.08
CA LEU A 509 -11.20 10.54 -19.41
C LEU A 509 -9.84 11.12 -19.87
N LYS A 510 -9.82 12.21 -20.63
CA LYS A 510 -8.57 12.83 -21.14
C LYS A 510 -7.58 13.19 -20.02
N SER A 511 -8.05 13.65 -18.86
CA SER A 511 -7.18 13.99 -17.73
C SER A 511 -6.60 12.72 -17.10
N PHE A 512 -7.42 11.67 -16.97
CA PHE A 512 -6.95 10.34 -16.53
C PHE A 512 -5.89 9.75 -17.48
N GLY A 513 -6.09 9.85 -18.79
CA GLY A 513 -5.08 9.45 -19.79
C GLY A 513 -3.75 10.18 -19.60
N SER A 514 -3.78 11.49 -19.38
CA SER A 514 -2.56 12.28 -19.15
C SER A 514 -1.91 11.98 -17.78
N ALA A 515 -2.70 11.61 -16.77
CA ALA A 515 -2.18 11.12 -15.50
C ALA A 515 -1.52 9.73 -15.60
N LEU A 516 -1.96 8.84 -16.52
CA LEU A 516 -1.25 7.57 -16.76
C LEU A 516 0.21 7.80 -17.19
N CYS A 517 0.49 8.87 -17.94
CA CYS A 517 1.87 9.25 -18.28
C CYS A 517 2.70 9.52 -17.01
N MET A 518 2.20 10.36 -16.10
CA MET A 518 2.88 10.69 -14.83
C MET A 518 2.99 9.48 -13.90
N THR A 519 1.97 8.62 -13.85
CA THR A 519 1.99 7.35 -13.09
C THR A 519 3.08 6.40 -13.58
N SER A 520 3.41 6.41 -14.87
CA SER A 520 4.50 5.60 -15.42
C SER A 520 5.86 6.00 -14.83
N ILE A 521 6.07 7.30 -14.62
CA ILE A 521 7.27 7.86 -13.95
C ILE A 521 7.32 7.39 -12.48
N SER A 522 6.18 7.42 -11.76
CA SER A 522 6.07 6.90 -10.39
C SER A 522 6.46 5.42 -10.31
N LEU A 523 5.88 4.58 -11.19
CA LEU A 523 6.19 3.15 -11.24
C LEU A 523 7.64 2.87 -11.69
N GLY A 524 8.19 3.66 -12.60
CA GLY A 524 9.60 3.59 -13.01
C GLY A 524 10.57 3.81 -11.85
N ASN A 525 10.27 4.77 -10.96
CA ASN A 525 11.06 4.98 -9.73
C ASN A 525 11.00 3.75 -8.81
N TYR A 526 9.81 3.21 -8.53
CA TYR A 526 9.67 2.04 -7.66
C TYR A 526 10.31 0.79 -8.27
N VAL A 527 10.16 0.54 -9.57
CA VAL A 527 10.81 -0.59 -10.26
C VAL A 527 12.33 -0.41 -10.32
N SER A 528 12.84 0.82 -10.41
CA SER A 528 14.28 1.10 -10.31
C SER A 528 14.85 0.73 -8.94
N SER A 529 14.20 1.16 -7.84
CA SER A 529 14.58 0.81 -6.45
C SER A 529 14.61 -0.71 -6.23
N LEU A 530 13.55 -1.37 -6.72
CA LEU A 530 13.41 -2.82 -6.68
C LEU A 530 14.55 -3.52 -7.43
N LEU A 531 14.80 -3.11 -8.68
CA LEU A 531 15.80 -3.70 -9.56
C LEU A 531 17.22 -3.55 -8.99
N VAL A 532 17.58 -2.37 -8.48
CA VAL A 532 18.87 -2.12 -7.83
C VAL A 532 19.07 -3.08 -6.65
N THR A 533 18.06 -3.24 -5.79
CA THR A 533 18.22 -4.07 -4.59
C THR A 533 18.19 -5.56 -4.89
N ILE A 534 17.34 -6.05 -5.81
CA ILE A 534 17.39 -7.43 -6.32
C ILE A 534 18.81 -7.74 -6.83
N ILE A 535 19.40 -6.83 -7.62
CA ILE A 535 20.74 -7.00 -8.17
C ILE A 535 21.79 -6.98 -7.07
N MET A 536 21.70 -6.10 -6.08
CA MET A 536 22.64 -6.09 -4.95
C MET A 536 22.53 -7.37 -4.10
N GLU A 537 21.32 -7.85 -3.79
CA GLU A 537 21.12 -9.10 -3.05
C GLU A 537 21.59 -10.33 -3.84
N ILE A 538 21.52 -10.32 -5.17
CA ILE A 538 22.06 -11.38 -6.02
C ILE A 538 23.60 -11.29 -6.14
N THR A 539 24.15 -10.09 -6.29
CA THR A 539 25.56 -9.89 -6.68
C THR A 539 26.53 -9.75 -5.52
N ALA A 540 26.05 -9.39 -4.31
CA ALA A 540 26.85 -9.37 -3.09
C ALA A 540 26.98 -10.75 -2.41
N LYS A 541 26.20 -11.75 -2.84
CA LYS A 541 26.25 -13.13 -2.31
C LYS A 541 27.67 -13.70 -2.36
N GLY A 542 28.11 -14.26 -1.23
CA GLY A 542 29.48 -14.75 -1.04
C GLY A 542 30.51 -13.70 -0.67
N GLY A 543 30.10 -12.56 -0.07
CA GLY A 543 31.03 -11.53 0.43
C GLY A 543 31.65 -10.66 -0.66
N ARG A 544 30.97 -10.54 -1.82
CA ARG A 544 31.38 -9.67 -2.93
C ARG A 544 30.80 -8.26 -2.71
N PRO A 545 31.41 -7.20 -3.26
CA PRO A 545 30.90 -5.83 -3.10
C PRO A 545 29.56 -5.58 -3.83
N GLY A 546 29.10 -6.49 -4.69
CA GLY A 546 27.95 -6.27 -5.57
C GLY A 546 28.30 -5.46 -6.82
N TRP A 547 27.30 -5.05 -7.59
CA TRP A 547 27.50 -4.19 -8.77
C TRP A 547 27.53 -2.69 -8.42
N ILE A 548 26.78 -2.26 -7.41
CA ILE A 548 26.69 -0.86 -6.96
C ILE A 548 27.02 -0.77 -5.45
N PRO A 549 28.29 -1.01 -5.04
CA PRO A 549 28.75 -0.76 -3.68
C PRO A 549 28.84 0.75 -3.36
N VAL A 550 28.89 1.06 -2.06
CA VAL A 550 29.10 2.42 -1.53
C VAL A 550 30.35 3.10 -2.10
N ASN A 551 31.42 2.34 -2.38
CA ASN A 551 32.60 2.84 -3.08
C ASN A 551 32.60 2.32 -4.53
N LEU A 552 32.14 3.15 -5.47
CA LEU A 552 31.91 2.78 -6.87
C LEU A 552 33.16 2.23 -7.58
N ASN A 553 34.36 2.59 -7.14
CA ASN A 553 35.62 2.09 -7.72
C ASN A 553 35.85 0.59 -7.45
N ARG A 554 35.14 0.00 -6.48
CA ARG A 554 35.13 -1.45 -6.20
C ARG A 554 33.92 -2.15 -6.82
N GLY A 555 33.10 -1.42 -7.58
CA GLY A 555 31.85 -1.88 -8.18
C GLY A 555 31.98 -2.32 -9.64
N HIS A 556 30.82 -2.63 -10.22
CA HIS A 556 30.62 -2.95 -11.63
C HIS A 556 29.28 -2.37 -12.12
N MET A 557 29.12 -1.06 -11.95
CA MET A 557 27.95 -0.30 -12.41
C MET A 557 27.78 -0.37 -13.94
N ASP A 558 28.88 -0.62 -14.67
CA ASP A 558 28.88 -0.90 -16.11
C ASP A 558 27.86 -2.00 -16.48
N ARG A 559 27.81 -3.07 -15.68
CA ARG A 559 26.93 -4.22 -15.89
C ARG A 559 25.46 -3.89 -15.63
N PHE A 560 25.18 -2.96 -14.73
CA PHE A 560 23.83 -2.47 -14.47
C PHE A 560 23.30 -1.66 -15.66
N TYR A 561 24.10 -0.75 -16.22
CA TYR A 561 23.71 -0.01 -17.43
C TYR A 561 23.54 -0.92 -18.65
N PHE A 562 24.41 -1.92 -18.85
CA PHE A 562 24.23 -2.90 -19.92
C PHE A 562 23.00 -3.79 -19.71
N LEU A 563 22.64 -4.13 -18.46
CA LEU A 563 21.39 -4.83 -18.16
C LEU A 563 20.16 -3.96 -18.47
N LEU A 564 20.16 -2.67 -18.13
CA LEU A 564 19.08 -1.75 -18.51
C LEU A 564 18.94 -1.61 -20.04
N ALA A 565 20.05 -1.57 -20.78
CA ALA A 565 20.03 -1.60 -22.24
C ALA A 565 19.35 -2.88 -22.78
N ILE A 566 19.66 -4.05 -22.21
CA ILE A 566 19.06 -5.34 -22.59
C ILE A 566 17.56 -5.39 -22.23
N LEU A 567 17.17 -4.93 -21.05
CA LEU A 567 15.77 -4.87 -20.63
C LEU A 567 14.94 -3.94 -21.51
N THR A 568 15.49 -2.79 -21.89
CA THR A 568 14.84 -1.82 -22.79
C THR A 568 14.77 -2.33 -24.23
N ALA A 569 15.76 -3.12 -24.68
CA ALA A 569 15.72 -3.80 -25.97
C ALA A 569 14.65 -4.92 -26.01
N ALA A 570 14.44 -5.63 -24.89
CA ALA A 570 13.35 -6.59 -24.75
C ALA A 570 11.98 -5.88 -24.73
N ASP A 571 11.86 -4.77 -23.99
CA ASP A 571 10.64 -3.95 -23.95
C ASP A 571 10.28 -3.40 -25.33
N LEU A 572 11.24 -2.90 -26.11
CA LEU A 572 11.03 -2.46 -27.49
C LEU A 572 10.38 -3.53 -28.38
N VAL A 573 10.71 -4.82 -28.19
CA VAL A 573 10.05 -5.93 -28.92
C VAL A 573 8.61 -6.13 -28.46
N VAL A 574 8.33 -6.01 -27.16
CA VAL A 574 6.97 -6.08 -26.60
C VAL A 574 6.13 -4.88 -27.05
N PHE A 575 6.67 -3.67 -26.94
CA PHE A 575 6.06 -2.43 -27.45
C PHE A 575 5.73 -2.54 -28.94
N ALA A 576 6.63 -3.06 -29.78
CA ALA A 576 6.36 -3.23 -31.21
C ALA A 576 5.25 -4.25 -31.49
N ALA A 577 5.08 -5.28 -30.64
CA ALA A 577 3.95 -6.20 -30.73
C ALA A 577 2.63 -5.54 -30.29
N CYS A 578 2.62 -4.85 -29.15
CA CYS A 578 1.45 -4.13 -28.64
C CYS A 578 0.99 -3.02 -29.60
N ALA A 579 1.92 -2.23 -30.16
CA ALA A 579 1.64 -1.19 -31.14
C ALA A 579 1.07 -1.75 -32.46
N ARG A 580 1.44 -2.98 -32.86
CA ARG A 580 0.84 -3.68 -34.02
C ARG A 580 -0.56 -4.21 -33.76
N TRP A 581 -0.92 -4.48 -32.50
CA TRP A 581 -2.28 -4.90 -32.11
C TRP A 581 -3.21 -3.74 -31.79
N TYR A 582 -2.66 -2.53 -31.61
CA TYR A 582 -3.44 -1.35 -31.24
C TYR A 582 -4.36 -0.87 -32.38
N LYS A 583 -5.65 -0.68 -32.08
CA LYS A 583 -6.64 -0.03 -32.95
C LYS A 583 -7.04 1.31 -32.34
N SER A 584 -6.54 2.41 -32.91
CA SER A 584 -6.84 3.79 -32.50
C SER A 584 -8.34 4.10 -32.45
N ILE A 585 -8.70 5.09 -31.63
CA ILE A 585 -10.07 5.60 -31.55
C ILE A 585 -10.50 6.22 -32.89
N LYS A 586 -11.79 6.14 -33.21
CA LYS A 586 -12.38 6.74 -34.41
C LYS A 586 -13.61 7.56 -34.02
N LEU A 587 -13.58 8.84 -34.34
CA LEU A 587 -14.70 9.76 -34.12
C LEU A 587 -15.49 9.96 -35.42
N GLU A 588 -16.80 10.17 -35.27
CA GLU A 588 -17.74 10.37 -36.38
C GLU A 588 -17.43 11.67 -37.14
N GLY A 589 -16.66 11.55 -38.25
CA GLY A 589 -16.13 12.66 -39.06
C GLY A 589 -14.74 12.38 -39.62
N SER A 590 -13.95 11.53 -38.95
CA SER A 590 -12.52 11.31 -39.22
C SER A 590 -12.16 10.36 -40.39
N VAL A 591 -13.12 10.01 -41.27
CA VAL A 591 -13.00 8.85 -42.17
C VAL A 591 -12.32 9.19 -43.51
N PHE A 592 -10.99 9.03 -43.59
CA PHE A 592 -10.32 8.75 -44.87
C PHE A 592 -9.05 7.88 -44.71
N SER A 593 -8.89 6.91 -45.61
CA SER A 593 -7.70 6.05 -45.84
C SER A 593 -7.11 5.27 -44.64
N ALA A 594 -7.56 4.02 -44.44
CA ALA A 594 -6.88 3.05 -43.56
C ALA A 594 -7.07 1.56 -43.94
N SER A 595 -7.58 1.26 -45.15
CA SER A 595 -8.08 -0.08 -45.52
C SER A 595 -7.10 -0.98 -46.30
N VAL A 596 -5.94 -0.48 -46.70
CA VAL A 596 -5.06 -1.15 -47.69
C VAL A 596 -3.97 -2.03 -47.05
N VAL A 597 -3.39 -1.60 -45.91
CA VAL A 597 -2.16 -2.22 -45.36
C VAL A 597 -2.39 -3.60 -44.72
N LEU A 598 -3.55 -3.81 -44.09
CA LEU A 598 -3.82 -5.00 -43.27
C LEU A 598 -3.96 -6.31 -44.05
N LYS A 599 -4.04 -6.27 -45.39
CA LYS A 599 -4.30 -7.46 -46.22
C LYS A 599 -3.04 -8.19 -46.70
N ALA A 600 -1.84 -7.74 -46.31
CA ALA A 600 -0.57 -8.17 -46.90
C ALA A 600 0.31 -9.11 -46.03
N LEU A 601 -0.03 -9.35 -44.76
CA LEU A 601 0.90 -9.97 -43.78
C LEU A 601 0.30 -11.16 -42.98
N GLY A 602 -0.85 -11.71 -43.37
CA GLY A 602 -1.62 -12.63 -42.53
C GLY A 602 -1.14 -14.10 -42.44
N ASN A 603 -0.50 -14.65 -43.48
CA ASN A 603 -0.44 -16.10 -43.68
C ASN A 603 0.97 -16.72 -43.51
N SER A 604 1.53 -16.70 -42.29
CA SER A 604 2.54 -17.67 -41.81
C SER A 604 2.93 -17.39 -40.35
N MET A 605 2.53 -18.26 -39.40
CA MET A 605 3.16 -18.56 -38.07
C MET A 605 2.22 -19.13 -36.98
N GLU A 606 1.16 -19.88 -37.31
CA GLU A 606 0.31 -20.52 -36.28
C GLU A 606 1.05 -21.42 -35.26
N PRO A 607 2.10 -22.20 -35.62
CA PRO A 607 2.85 -22.98 -34.62
C PRO A 607 3.57 -22.13 -33.56
N PHE A 608 3.99 -20.91 -33.93
CA PHE A 608 4.69 -20.00 -33.02
C PHE A 608 3.74 -19.33 -32.01
N LEU A 609 2.46 -19.19 -32.38
CA LEU A 609 1.41 -18.56 -31.59
C LEU A 609 1.11 -19.31 -30.28
N ILE A 610 1.34 -20.62 -30.23
CA ILE A 610 1.16 -21.44 -29.01
C ILE A 610 2.31 -21.17 -28.03
N PHE A 611 3.55 -21.12 -28.51
CA PHE A 611 4.73 -20.81 -27.69
C PHE A 611 4.67 -19.35 -27.18
N LEU A 612 4.19 -18.42 -28.00
CA LEU A 612 3.94 -17.02 -27.62
C LEU A 612 2.82 -16.86 -26.60
N ARG A 613 1.75 -17.67 -26.63
CA ARG A 613 0.72 -17.66 -25.56
C ARG A 613 1.33 -18.09 -24.22
N LEU A 614 2.21 -19.09 -24.23
CA LEU A 614 2.92 -19.52 -23.01
C LEU A 614 3.90 -18.43 -22.55
N SER A 615 4.71 -17.85 -23.45
CA SER A 615 5.64 -16.76 -23.13
C SER A 615 4.94 -15.49 -22.66
N CYS A 616 3.76 -15.14 -23.18
CA CYS A 616 3.00 -13.98 -22.73
C CYS A 616 2.39 -14.22 -21.34
N PHE A 617 1.94 -15.44 -21.02
CA PHE A 617 1.53 -15.80 -19.67
C PHE A 617 2.73 -15.86 -18.70
N ILE A 618 3.89 -16.34 -19.15
CA ILE A 618 5.13 -16.33 -18.36
C ILE A 618 5.59 -14.90 -18.11
N ASN A 619 5.55 -14.01 -19.10
CA ASN A 619 5.96 -12.60 -18.94
C ASN A 619 4.94 -11.81 -18.11
N LEU A 620 3.63 -12.09 -18.21
CA LEU A 620 2.62 -11.51 -17.32
C LEU A 620 2.78 -12.05 -15.88
N ALA A 621 3.07 -13.34 -15.72
CA ALA A 621 3.42 -13.94 -14.44
C ALA A 621 4.77 -13.41 -13.90
N PHE A 622 5.71 -13.04 -14.77
CA PHE A 622 7.00 -12.43 -14.41
C PHE A 622 6.85 -10.95 -14.06
N LEU A 623 5.89 -10.23 -14.67
CA LEU A 623 5.49 -8.89 -14.24
C LEU A 623 4.77 -8.93 -12.88
N ILE A 624 3.89 -9.92 -12.68
CA ILE A 624 3.28 -10.24 -11.38
C ILE A 624 4.32 -10.78 -10.39
N SER A 625 5.46 -11.31 -10.85
CA SER A 625 6.60 -11.71 -10.04
C SER A 625 7.64 -10.60 -9.82
N LEU A 626 7.62 -9.52 -10.61
CA LEU A 626 8.35 -8.28 -10.35
C LEU A 626 7.58 -7.39 -9.37
N LEU A 627 6.24 -7.48 -9.39
CA LEU A 627 5.39 -7.13 -8.24
C LEU A 627 5.61 -8.06 -7.02
N LYS A 628 6.54 -9.01 -7.07
CA LYS A 628 6.94 -9.91 -5.98
C LYS A 628 8.46 -10.17 -5.92
N LEU A 629 9.28 -9.15 -5.68
CA LEU A 629 10.38 -9.24 -4.68
C LEU A 629 11.12 -7.90 -4.50
N ALA A 630 10.98 -7.32 -3.30
CA ALA A 630 11.93 -6.47 -2.55
C ALA A 630 12.79 -5.38 -3.25
N PRO A 631 12.90 -4.17 -2.68
CA PRO A 631 11.95 -3.46 -1.84
C PRO A 631 11.65 -2.05 -2.36
N VAL A 632 10.45 -1.57 -2.04
CA VAL A 632 10.30 -0.15 -1.69
C VAL A 632 10.88 -0.02 -0.29
N ASP A 633 11.82 0.89 -0.08
CA ASP A 633 12.42 1.11 1.24
C ASP A 633 11.41 1.86 2.13
N ALA A 634 10.51 1.06 2.72
CA ALA A 634 9.17 1.48 3.10
C ALA A 634 9.17 2.65 4.09
N PHE A 635 8.08 3.42 4.06
CA PHE A 635 7.82 4.48 5.02
C PHE A 635 7.77 3.90 6.45
N TYR A 636 8.90 3.95 7.15
CA TYR A 636 9.03 3.46 8.53
C TYR A 636 8.28 4.39 9.48
N LEU A 637 6.94 4.23 9.50
CA LEU A 637 6.11 4.60 10.65
C LEU A 637 6.74 3.92 11.87
N PRO A 638 7.23 4.69 12.86
CA PRO A 638 8.35 4.22 13.65
C PRO A 638 7.96 3.13 14.67
N GLY A 639 8.49 1.92 14.45
CA GLY A 639 9.01 1.15 15.57
C GLY A 639 10.18 1.90 16.23
N SER A 640 10.55 1.53 17.46
CA SER A 640 11.52 2.22 18.34
C SER A 640 12.53 3.14 17.64
N TYR A 641 12.59 4.43 17.97
CA TYR A 641 13.58 5.37 17.40
C TYR A 641 15.03 5.00 17.73
N MET A 642 15.96 5.50 16.91
CA MET A 642 17.40 5.34 17.09
C MET A 642 17.90 6.24 18.22
N ARG A 643 18.57 5.65 19.22
CA ARG A 643 19.10 6.36 20.40
C ARG A 643 20.62 6.18 20.49
N THR A 644 21.34 7.29 20.49
CA THR A 644 22.81 7.33 20.62
C THR A 644 23.22 7.74 22.03
N TYR A 645 24.10 6.95 22.64
CA TYR A 645 24.58 7.14 24.01
C TYR A 645 26.02 7.65 24.02
N SER A 646 26.32 8.52 24.99
CA SER A 646 27.69 8.98 25.26
C SER A 646 28.50 7.89 25.96
N LYS A 647 29.84 7.94 25.87
CA LYS A 647 30.69 7.20 26.82
C LYS A 647 30.38 7.65 28.26
N GLU A 648 30.36 6.72 29.21
CA GLU A 648 30.05 6.93 30.62
C GLU A 648 28.62 7.46 30.91
N GLU A 649 27.74 7.55 29.90
CA GLU A 649 26.32 7.85 30.10
C GLU A 649 25.66 6.75 30.93
N MET A 650 24.92 7.12 31.98
CA MET A 650 24.21 6.17 32.83
C MET A 650 22.95 5.67 32.13
N ILE A 651 22.85 4.35 31.96
CA ILE A 651 21.65 3.68 31.44
C ILE A 651 21.17 2.63 32.45
N SER A 652 19.85 2.55 32.65
CA SER A 652 19.23 1.56 33.53
C SER A 652 18.32 0.65 32.71
N PRO A 653 18.53 -0.68 32.70
CA PRO A 653 17.53 -1.58 32.14
C PRO A 653 16.25 -1.52 32.98
N LYS A 654 15.14 -1.88 32.36
CA LYS A 654 13.83 -2.01 33.01
C LYS A 654 13.52 -3.49 33.27
N VAL A 655 12.69 -3.76 34.28
CA VAL A 655 12.14 -5.10 34.55
C VAL A 655 10.71 -5.16 34.06
N ASN A 656 10.29 -6.33 33.59
CA ASN A 656 8.91 -6.62 33.19
C ASN A 656 8.35 -7.76 34.08
N SER A 657 7.05 -8.04 33.93
CA SER A 657 6.38 -9.20 34.51
C SER A 657 7.20 -10.50 34.38
N LEU A 658 7.26 -11.27 35.46
CA LEU A 658 7.81 -12.63 35.51
C LEU A 658 6.87 -13.57 34.73
N THR A 659 7.40 -14.36 33.81
CA THR A 659 6.61 -15.28 32.96
C THR A 659 7.11 -16.72 33.08
N SER A 660 6.22 -17.69 32.98
CA SER A 660 6.54 -19.13 33.03
C SER A 660 5.99 -19.86 31.81
N PHE A 661 6.80 -20.75 31.23
CA PHE A 661 6.38 -21.65 30.13
C PHE A 661 5.53 -22.85 30.61
N GLU A 662 5.33 -23.00 31.93
CA GLU A 662 4.45 -24.02 32.50
C GLU A 662 3.13 -23.44 33.00
N THR A 663 3.14 -22.26 33.61
CA THR A 663 1.91 -21.71 34.22
C THR A 663 1.29 -20.56 33.42
N GLU A 664 2.02 -19.91 32.52
CA GLU A 664 1.60 -18.75 31.69
C GLU A 664 1.02 -17.53 32.43
N ILE A 665 0.79 -17.61 33.75
CA ILE A 665 0.24 -16.53 34.58
C ILE A 665 1.37 -15.56 34.96
N PRO A 666 1.35 -14.29 34.54
CA PRO A 666 2.41 -13.35 34.86
C PRO A 666 2.29 -12.79 36.29
N PHE A 667 3.44 -12.51 36.92
CA PHE A 667 3.53 -11.91 38.27
C PHE A 667 4.52 -10.73 38.28
N THR A 668 4.41 -9.80 39.24
CA THR A 668 5.35 -8.66 39.32
C THR A 668 6.78 -9.14 39.62
N TYR A 669 7.79 -8.49 39.04
CA TYR A 669 9.19 -8.73 39.40
C TYR A 669 9.41 -8.62 40.92
N TYR A 670 8.86 -7.55 41.51
CA TYR A 670 8.92 -7.27 42.96
C TYR A 670 7.93 -8.10 43.82
N SER A 671 7.32 -9.17 43.30
CA SER A 671 6.66 -10.19 44.14
C SER A 671 7.65 -11.16 44.79
N LEU A 672 8.87 -11.24 44.24
CA LEU A 672 9.99 -11.97 44.82
C LEU A 672 10.91 -11.01 45.59
N PRO A 673 11.70 -11.48 46.58
CA PRO A 673 12.54 -10.64 47.45
C PRO A 673 13.82 -10.13 46.76
N TYR A 674 13.70 -9.57 45.55
CA TYR A 674 14.76 -8.84 44.87
C TYR A 674 14.97 -7.44 45.46
N CYS A 675 16.14 -6.85 45.24
CA CYS A 675 16.47 -5.50 45.71
C CYS A 675 15.57 -4.42 45.06
N PRO A 676 14.84 -3.60 45.83
CA PRO A 676 14.17 -2.42 45.30
C PRO A 676 15.17 -1.29 44.99
N PRO A 677 14.89 -0.41 44.02
CA PRO A 677 15.71 0.77 43.74
C PRO A 677 15.52 1.86 44.81
N GLU A 678 16.56 2.64 45.09
CA GLU A 678 16.57 3.66 46.17
C GLU A 678 15.45 4.71 46.04
N GLY A 679 15.12 5.13 44.81
CA GLY A 679 14.05 6.09 44.53
C GLY A 679 12.63 5.50 44.54
N GLY A 680 12.47 4.24 44.94
CA GLY A 680 11.20 3.52 44.90
C GLY A 680 10.81 3.02 43.50
N ILE A 681 9.77 2.20 43.44
CA ILE A 681 9.29 1.57 42.21
C ILE A 681 8.47 2.60 41.41
N LYS A 682 9.01 3.05 40.27
CA LYS A 682 8.35 3.92 39.28
C LYS A 682 7.90 3.03 38.09
N LYS A 683 6.61 3.07 37.74
CA LYS A 683 6.08 2.47 36.51
C LYS A 683 6.49 3.30 35.28
N SER A 684 6.71 2.64 34.15
CA SER A 684 6.81 3.28 32.84
C SER A 684 5.43 3.57 32.24
N ALA A 685 5.36 4.47 31.25
CA ALA A 685 4.15 4.64 30.46
C ALA A 685 3.89 3.41 29.57
N GLU A 686 2.72 2.79 29.72
CA GLU A 686 2.26 1.62 28.98
C GLU A 686 1.23 2.06 27.91
N ASN A 687 1.33 1.56 26.68
CA ASN A 687 0.28 1.72 25.68
C ASN A 687 -0.86 0.69 25.87
N LEU A 688 -2.02 0.95 25.28
CA LEU A 688 -3.22 0.11 25.49
C LEU A 688 -2.98 -1.37 25.15
N GLY A 689 -2.13 -1.67 24.16
CA GLY A 689 -1.78 -3.03 23.80
C GLY A 689 -0.81 -3.71 24.79
N GLU A 690 0.15 -2.98 25.36
CA GLU A 690 1.05 -3.50 26.42
C GLU A 690 0.23 -3.84 27.67
N LEU A 691 -0.63 -2.90 28.09
CA LEU A 691 -1.54 -3.04 29.22
C LEU A 691 -2.56 -4.19 29.04
N LEU A 692 -2.93 -4.51 27.79
CA LEU A 692 -3.77 -5.67 27.46
C LEU A 692 -3.00 -7.00 27.33
N MET A 693 -1.67 -6.94 27.17
CA MET A 693 -0.79 -8.13 27.17
C MET A 693 -0.34 -8.53 28.58
N GLY A 694 -0.57 -7.69 29.60
CA GLY A 694 -0.10 -7.94 30.97
C GLY A 694 1.38 -7.61 31.19
N ASP A 695 1.98 -6.85 30.26
CA ASP A 695 3.29 -6.22 30.49
C ASP A 695 3.13 -5.18 31.61
N GLN A 696 4.01 -5.23 32.61
CA GLN A 696 4.16 -4.22 33.64
C GLN A 696 5.63 -3.83 33.71
N ILE A 697 5.97 -2.66 33.16
CA ILE A 697 7.37 -2.25 32.96
C ILE A 697 7.80 -1.28 34.06
N ASP A 698 8.38 -1.84 35.12
CA ASP A 698 8.90 -1.10 36.29
C ASP A 698 10.39 -0.73 36.10
N ASN A 699 10.85 0.32 36.79
CA ASN A 699 12.28 0.62 36.92
C ASN A 699 13.02 -0.51 37.66
N SER A 700 14.28 -0.75 37.33
CA SER A 700 15.12 -1.79 37.96
C SER A 700 16.20 -1.17 38.87
N PRO A 701 16.82 -1.97 39.77
CA PRO A 701 17.92 -1.52 40.62
C PRO A 701 19.30 -1.56 39.93
N TYR A 702 19.36 -1.93 38.64
CA TYR A 702 20.62 -2.07 37.90
C TYR A 702 20.96 -0.75 37.16
N GLN A 703 22.24 -0.39 37.16
CA GLN A 703 22.76 0.80 36.47
C GLN A 703 24.03 0.43 35.71
N PHE A 704 24.16 0.86 34.47
CA PHE A 704 25.35 0.63 33.64
C PHE A 704 25.91 1.97 33.15
N HIS A 705 27.23 2.14 33.20
CA HIS A 705 27.92 3.27 32.57
C HIS A 705 28.40 2.85 31.18
N VAL A 706 27.90 3.51 30.12
CA VAL A 706 28.13 3.07 28.74
C VAL A 706 29.61 2.97 28.39
N ASN A 707 30.02 1.81 27.87
CA ASN A 707 31.40 1.47 27.53
C ASN A 707 32.38 1.48 28.74
N VAL A 708 31.89 1.10 29.92
CA VAL A 708 32.72 0.81 31.11
C VAL A 708 32.34 -0.56 31.69
N ASN A 709 33.32 -1.44 31.86
CA ASN A 709 33.09 -2.78 32.43
C ASN A 709 33.25 -2.73 33.94
N GLU A 710 32.18 -3.01 34.69
CA GLU A 710 32.13 -2.83 36.14
C GLU A 710 31.35 -3.96 36.82
N SER A 711 31.72 -4.28 38.06
CA SER A 711 31.04 -5.25 38.94
C SER A 711 30.60 -4.59 40.24
N PHE A 712 29.34 -4.78 40.61
CA PHE A 712 28.64 -4.06 41.66
C PHE A 712 27.88 -4.98 42.61
N TYR A 713 27.73 -4.54 43.86
CA TYR A 713 26.79 -5.10 44.83
C TYR A 713 25.49 -4.30 44.85
N LEU A 714 24.35 -4.98 45.02
CA LEU A 714 23.03 -4.37 45.08
C LEU A 714 22.52 -4.30 46.53
N CYS A 715 22.18 -5.45 47.10
CA CYS A 715 21.72 -5.57 48.47
C CYS A 715 21.88 -7.00 48.98
N THR A 716 21.78 -7.18 50.29
CA THR A 716 21.54 -8.47 50.94
C THR A 716 20.13 -8.49 51.50
N THR A 717 19.37 -9.55 51.25
CA THR A 717 18.01 -9.70 51.78
C THR A 717 18.00 -9.77 53.30
N LYS A 718 16.83 -9.50 53.90
CA LYS A 718 16.54 -9.98 55.26
C LYS A 718 16.59 -11.53 55.27
N PRO A 719 16.76 -12.18 56.44
CA PRO A 719 16.68 -13.63 56.55
C PRO A 719 15.33 -14.11 56.00
N LEU A 720 15.34 -15.02 55.03
CA LEU A 720 14.12 -15.46 54.34
C LEU A 720 13.10 -16.03 55.32
N THR A 721 11.85 -15.54 55.25
CA THR A 721 10.72 -16.17 55.92
C THR A 721 10.35 -17.49 55.26
N VAL A 722 9.58 -18.32 55.98
CA VAL A 722 9.12 -19.63 55.49
C VAL A 722 8.35 -19.50 54.18
N GLU A 723 7.45 -18.52 54.09
CA GLU A 723 6.64 -18.31 52.88
C GLU A 723 7.45 -17.71 51.71
N GLU A 724 8.42 -16.81 51.96
CA GLU A 724 9.32 -16.32 50.89
C GLU A 724 10.21 -17.43 50.32
N ALA A 725 10.80 -18.28 51.19
CA ALA A 725 11.62 -19.40 50.76
C ALA A 725 10.80 -20.45 49.97
N LYS A 726 9.57 -20.72 50.42
CA LYS A 726 8.62 -21.61 49.76
C LYS A 726 8.14 -21.05 48.41
N LEU A 727 7.86 -19.74 48.34
CA LEU A 727 7.48 -19.06 47.09
C LEU A 727 8.64 -19.09 46.08
N LEU A 728 9.88 -18.82 46.51
CA LEU A 728 11.07 -18.90 45.65
C LEU A 728 11.27 -20.32 45.08
N LYS A 729 11.10 -21.37 45.91
CA LYS A 729 11.13 -22.77 45.44
C LYS A 729 10.01 -23.06 44.44
N GLN A 730 8.78 -22.64 44.75
CA GLN A 730 7.64 -22.81 43.86
C GLN A 730 7.89 -22.16 42.49
N ARG A 731 8.35 -20.89 42.44
CA ARG A 731 8.67 -20.21 41.18
C ARG A 731 9.87 -20.80 40.43
N THR A 732 10.79 -21.45 41.16
CA THR A 732 11.92 -22.18 40.57
C THR A 732 11.46 -23.48 39.91
N HIS A 733 10.59 -24.25 40.58
CA HIS A 733 9.98 -25.46 40.00
C HIS A 733 9.06 -25.14 38.81
N GLU A 734 8.21 -24.11 38.92
CA GLU A 734 7.31 -23.63 37.86
C GLU A 734 8.05 -22.90 36.71
N LEU A 735 9.37 -23.01 36.63
CA LEU A 735 10.24 -22.46 35.57
C LEU A 735 10.02 -20.97 35.24
N TYR A 736 9.75 -20.14 36.25
CA TYR A 736 9.58 -18.69 36.03
C TYR A 736 10.87 -18.03 35.56
N GLN A 737 10.71 -17.09 34.63
CA GLN A 737 11.78 -16.30 34.05
C GLN A 737 11.57 -14.81 34.32
N VAL A 738 12.67 -14.16 34.68
CA VAL A 738 12.83 -12.72 34.80
C VAL A 738 13.01 -12.14 33.40
N ASN A 739 12.13 -11.21 33.04
CA ASN A 739 12.20 -10.46 31.80
C ASN A 739 12.81 -9.07 32.09
N MET A 740 13.91 -8.76 31.40
CA MET A 740 14.53 -7.42 31.45
C MET A 740 14.59 -6.81 30.05
N ILE A 741 14.62 -5.47 30.00
CA ILE A 741 14.54 -4.68 28.77
C ILE A 741 15.63 -3.60 28.79
N LEU A 742 16.37 -3.44 27.70
CA LEU A 742 17.32 -2.34 27.51
C LEU A 742 17.17 -1.78 26.09
N ASP A 743 16.89 -0.47 25.97
CA ASP A 743 16.52 0.19 24.71
C ASP A 743 15.54 -0.62 23.84
N ASN A 744 14.41 -0.99 24.45
CA ASN A 744 13.33 -1.84 23.92
C ASN A 744 13.70 -3.31 23.64
N LEU A 745 14.98 -3.65 23.47
CA LEU A 745 15.46 -5.02 23.30
C LEU A 745 15.21 -5.84 24.58
N PRO A 746 14.62 -7.05 24.49
CA PRO A 746 14.60 -7.97 25.62
C PRO A 746 16.01 -8.51 25.90
N VAL A 747 16.27 -8.87 27.16
CA VAL A 747 17.47 -9.62 27.52
C VAL A 747 17.43 -11.02 26.92
N ARG A 748 18.54 -11.50 26.35
CA ARG A 748 18.68 -12.89 25.88
C ARG A 748 19.77 -13.64 26.63
N ARG A 749 19.61 -14.96 26.79
CA ARG A 749 20.67 -15.88 27.22
C ARG A 749 20.86 -16.98 26.19
N PHE A 750 22.07 -17.53 26.13
CA PHE A 750 22.34 -18.74 25.36
C PHE A 750 22.29 -19.97 26.27
N ILE A 751 21.80 -21.09 25.73
CA ILE A 751 21.73 -22.39 26.40
C ILE A 751 22.36 -23.40 25.45
N GLU A 752 23.37 -24.13 25.92
CA GLU A 752 23.91 -25.27 25.17
C GLU A 752 23.08 -26.52 25.45
N HIS A 753 22.63 -27.19 24.40
CA HIS A 753 21.97 -28.48 24.49
C HIS A 753 22.45 -29.38 23.34
N ASN A 754 23.02 -30.55 23.68
CA ASN A 754 23.60 -31.51 22.72
C ASN A 754 24.59 -30.91 21.71
N GLY A 755 25.40 -29.93 22.15
CA GLY A 755 26.40 -29.25 21.31
C GLY A 755 25.84 -28.15 20.40
N VAL A 756 24.57 -27.76 20.56
CA VAL A 756 23.93 -26.65 19.84
C VAL A 756 23.57 -25.53 20.83
N THR A 757 23.95 -24.30 20.51
CA THR A 757 23.63 -23.08 21.28
C THR A 757 22.27 -22.51 20.85
N PHE A 758 21.28 -22.57 21.72
CA PHE A 758 19.96 -21.96 21.52
C PHE A 758 19.87 -20.62 22.26
N ALA A 759 19.26 -19.61 21.64
CA ALA A 759 18.95 -18.35 22.30
C ALA A 759 17.53 -18.38 22.87
N THR A 760 17.34 -17.90 24.10
CA THR A 760 16.01 -17.57 24.66
C THR A 760 16.02 -16.17 25.23
N THR A 761 14.87 -15.49 25.20
CA THR A 761 14.64 -14.30 26.01
C THR A 761 14.53 -14.67 27.49
N GLY A 762 14.89 -13.74 28.38
CA GLY A 762 14.78 -13.89 29.83
C GLY A 762 15.79 -14.85 30.45
N PHE A 763 15.81 -14.90 31.79
CA PHE A 763 16.60 -15.85 32.58
C PHE A 763 15.77 -16.41 33.74
N PRO A 764 15.96 -17.67 34.15
CA PRO A 764 15.12 -18.27 35.20
C PRO A 764 15.41 -17.66 36.57
N VAL A 765 14.44 -17.71 37.47
CA VAL A 765 14.58 -17.28 38.89
C VAL A 765 15.64 -18.13 39.63
N GLY A 766 15.74 -19.41 39.27
CA GLY A 766 16.66 -20.37 39.86
C GLY A 766 16.76 -21.65 39.04
N PHE A 767 17.35 -22.69 39.62
CA PHE A 767 17.33 -24.05 39.08
C PHE A 767 17.28 -25.10 40.20
N THR A 768 16.64 -26.23 39.94
CA THR A 768 16.62 -27.40 40.83
C THR A 768 17.61 -28.45 40.32
N MET A 769 18.44 -28.98 41.21
CA MET A 769 19.33 -30.12 40.94
C MET A 769 19.18 -31.15 42.07
N THR A 770 20.03 -31.08 43.10
CA THR A 770 19.93 -31.84 44.36
C THR A 770 19.18 -31.07 45.44
N GLU A 771 19.38 -29.75 45.47
CA GLU A 771 18.54 -28.76 46.14
C GLU A 771 18.08 -27.70 45.12
N ASP A 772 17.29 -26.73 45.56
CA ASP A 772 16.87 -25.57 44.78
C ASP A 772 17.84 -24.41 45.00
N TYR A 773 18.36 -23.85 43.92
CA TYR A 773 19.34 -22.77 43.93
C TYR A 773 18.77 -21.52 43.24
N ILE A 774 18.98 -20.34 43.84
CA ILE A 774 18.54 -19.06 43.27
C ILE A 774 19.64 -18.46 42.39
N ILE A 775 19.26 -17.80 41.30
CA ILE A 775 20.16 -16.95 40.51
C ILE A 775 20.25 -15.58 41.19
N ASN A 776 21.42 -15.27 41.76
CA ASN A 776 21.70 -14.05 42.50
C ASN A 776 22.91 -13.25 41.97
N HIS A 777 23.63 -13.79 40.99
CA HIS A 777 24.67 -13.09 40.25
C HIS A 777 24.32 -13.02 38.76
N LEU A 778 24.32 -11.83 38.17
CA LEU A 778 24.03 -11.62 36.75
C LEU A 778 25.22 -10.98 36.03
N LYS A 779 25.71 -11.62 34.98
CA LYS A 779 26.66 -11.00 34.04
C LYS A 779 25.94 -10.51 32.82
N PHE A 780 25.81 -9.19 32.66
CA PHE A 780 25.26 -8.58 31.46
C PHE A 780 26.36 -8.38 30.41
N LYS A 781 26.01 -8.62 29.15
CA LYS A 781 26.85 -8.36 27.98
C LYS A 781 26.06 -7.49 26.99
N VAL A 782 26.42 -6.22 26.90
CA VAL A 782 25.78 -5.23 26.04
C VAL A 782 26.61 -5.09 24.77
N LEU A 783 26.00 -5.36 23.61
CA LEU A 783 26.65 -5.17 22.32
C LEU A 783 26.46 -3.72 21.88
N LEU A 784 27.58 -3.04 21.64
CA LEU A 784 27.61 -1.65 21.16
C LEU A 784 28.03 -1.59 19.69
N HIS A 785 27.28 -0.87 18.86
CA HIS A 785 27.82 -0.34 17.61
C HIS A 785 28.51 1.00 17.92
N GLU A 786 29.63 1.29 17.26
CA GLU A 786 30.35 2.56 17.41
C GLU A 786 30.03 3.45 16.21
N TYR A 787 29.47 4.63 16.48
CA TYR A 787 28.93 5.54 15.49
C TYR A 787 29.81 6.80 15.36
N GLU A 788 30.43 6.97 14.20
CA GLU A 788 31.15 8.19 13.83
C GLU A 788 30.21 9.16 13.10
N GLY A 789 29.42 9.92 13.86
CA GLY A 789 28.48 10.90 13.31
C GLY A 789 27.93 11.85 14.38
N VAL A 790 27.24 12.90 13.94
CA VAL A 790 26.74 13.99 14.82
C VAL A 790 25.58 13.49 15.71
N LYS A 791 25.62 13.83 17.00
CA LYS A 791 24.66 13.35 18.01
C LYS A 791 23.30 14.04 17.88
N VAL A 792 22.26 13.29 17.54
CA VAL A 792 20.85 13.69 17.78
C VAL A 792 20.54 13.44 19.26
N ILE A 793 20.01 14.45 19.96
CA ILE A 793 19.83 14.43 21.42
C ILE A 793 18.39 14.10 21.82
N ASP A 794 18.27 13.24 22.84
CA ASP A 794 17.03 12.76 23.44
C ASP A 794 16.24 13.83 24.22
N THR A 795 14.92 13.62 24.39
CA THR A 795 14.08 14.41 25.28
C THR A 795 13.16 13.50 26.11
N GLY A 796 13.51 13.27 27.37
CA GLY A 796 12.68 12.50 28.31
C GLY A 796 12.99 12.78 29.79
N ASP A 797 12.02 13.38 30.49
CA ASP A 797 11.74 13.33 31.93
C ASP A 797 12.91 13.25 32.94
N GLU A 798 13.74 14.31 33.00
CA GLU A 798 13.86 15.22 34.16
C GLU A 798 14.78 16.42 33.78
N GLY A 799 14.79 17.51 34.54
CA GLY A 799 15.14 18.85 34.02
C GLY A 799 16.63 19.26 34.02
N MET A 800 17.04 19.94 32.93
CA MET A 800 18.29 20.71 32.71
C MET A 800 19.64 19.99 32.81
N ALA A 801 20.38 20.01 31.68
CA ALA A 801 21.84 20.08 31.67
C ALA A 801 22.29 21.17 30.68
N VAL A 802 23.15 22.09 31.12
CA VAL A 802 23.77 23.13 30.28
C VAL A 802 25.26 22.80 30.12
N VAL A 803 25.76 22.80 28.90
CA VAL A 803 27.21 22.75 28.61
C VAL A 803 27.55 23.81 27.57
N THR A 804 28.58 24.60 27.86
CA THR A 804 29.05 25.71 27.02
C THR A 804 29.95 25.25 25.89
N GLN A 805 29.96 26.00 24.77
CA GLN A 805 30.83 25.73 23.62
C GLN A 805 32.32 25.83 23.97
N THR A 806 33.08 24.74 23.80
CA THR A 806 34.50 24.78 23.43
C THR A 806 34.94 23.43 22.85
N GLU A 807 35.92 23.46 21.93
CA GLU A 807 36.56 22.33 21.23
C GLU A 807 35.70 21.51 20.24
N LYS A 808 36.06 21.58 18.94
CA LYS A 808 35.68 20.57 17.94
C LYS A 808 36.41 19.25 18.26
N LYS A 809 35.70 18.26 18.80
CA LYS A 809 36.08 16.83 18.77
C LYS A 809 34.97 16.01 18.14
N THR A 810 35.36 15.04 17.32
CA THR A 810 34.46 14.01 16.78
C THR A 810 33.92 13.16 17.94
N LEU A 811 32.67 13.40 18.32
CA LEU A 811 31.99 12.67 19.40
C LEU A 811 31.51 11.31 18.90
N SER A 812 32.37 10.30 18.99
CA SER A 812 32.02 8.90 18.77
C SER A 812 30.89 8.48 19.72
N GLY A 813 29.73 8.13 19.16
CA GLY A 813 28.57 7.65 19.91
C GLY A 813 28.55 6.13 20.02
N TYR A 814 27.77 5.62 20.97
CA TYR A 814 27.49 4.19 21.12
C TYR A 814 25.99 3.89 20.95
N GLU A 815 25.68 2.89 20.14
CA GLU A 815 24.31 2.40 19.90
C GLU A 815 24.13 1.03 20.53
N ILE A 816 22.99 0.77 21.20
CA ILE A 816 22.73 -0.55 21.79
C ILE A 816 22.11 -1.47 20.72
N VAL A 817 22.87 -2.50 20.33
CA VAL A 817 22.53 -3.42 19.24
C VAL A 817 22.38 -4.88 19.68
N GLY A 818 22.47 -5.14 20.99
CA GLY A 818 22.16 -6.42 21.60
C GLY A 818 22.29 -6.38 23.12
N PHE A 819 21.44 -7.13 23.82
CA PHE A 819 21.42 -7.21 25.28
C PHE A 819 21.39 -8.67 25.75
N GLU A 820 22.53 -9.15 26.25
CA GLU A 820 22.75 -10.53 26.66
C GLU A 820 22.94 -10.64 28.18
N VAL A 821 22.62 -11.81 28.76
CA VAL A 821 22.89 -12.15 30.16
C VAL A 821 23.39 -13.58 30.31
N ILE A 822 24.36 -13.77 31.21
CA ILE A 822 24.78 -15.08 31.74
C ILE A 822 24.34 -15.11 33.21
N PRO A 823 23.27 -15.86 33.55
CA PRO A 823 22.75 -15.95 34.92
C PRO A 823 23.52 -17.01 35.73
N CYS A 824 23.91 -16.67 36.96
CA CYS A 824 24.72 -17.55 37.82
C CYS A 824 24.21 -17.55 39.28
N SER A 825 24.40 -18.69 39.96
CA SER A 825 24.17 -18.80 41.41
C SER A 825 25.52 -18.76 42.13
N VAL A 826 25.66 -17.88 43.13
CA VAL A 826 26.94 -17.65 43.83
C VAL A 826 26.69 -17.47 45.33
N LYS A 827 27.21 -18.40 46.13
CA LYS A 827 27.19 -18.29 47.59
C LYS A 827 28.23 -17.27 48.07
N HIS A 828 27.74 -16.14 48.59
CA HIS A 828 28.59 -15.04 49.07
C HIS A 828 28.82 -15.09 50.59
N ASP A 829 29.94 -14.53 51.06
CA ASP A 829 30.14 -14.28 52.49
C ASP A 829 29.27 -13.10 52.95
N ILE A 830 28.23 -13.42 53.72
CA ILE A 830 27.29 -12.47 54.33
C ILE A 830 28.02 -11.44 55.20
N ALA A 831 29.08 -11.83 55.92
CA ALA A 831 29.84 -10.94 56.81
C ALA A 831 30.78 -9.98 56.06
N ALA A 832 31.04 -10.23 54.78
CA ALA A 832 31.68 -9.29 53.87
C ALA A 832 30.64 -8.40 53.16
N MET A 833 29.61 -9.01 52.56
CA MET A 833 28.60 -8.30 51.75
C MET A 833 27.74 -7.32 52.56
N SER A 834 27.35 -7.66 53.80
CA SER A 834 26.54 -6.79 54.66
C SER A 834 27.22 -5.48 55.09
N LYS A 835 28.51 -5.29 54.79
CA LYS A 835 29.26 -4.04 55.01
C LYS A 835 29.24 -3.10 53.81
N LEU A 836 28.83 -3.60 52.63
CA LEU A 836 28.76 -2.84 51.39
C LEU A 836 27.43 -2.09 51.28
N LYS A 837 27.47 -0.95 50.59
CA LYS A 837 26.31 -0.18 50.14
C LYS A 837 25.97 -0.52 48.70
N MET A 838 24.74 -0.20 48.29
CA MET A 838 24.30 -0.32 46.90
C MET A 838 25.26 0.43 45.96
N TYR A 839 25.66 -0.20 44.87
CA TYR A 839 26.66 0.26 43.90
C TYR A 839 28.11 0.38 44.43
N ASP A 840 28.46 -0.22 45.58
CA ASP A 840 29.86 -0.48 45.91
C ASP A 840 30.46 -1.49 44.92
N LYS A 841 31.70 -1.22 44.47
CA LYS A 841 32.39 -2.05 43.48
C LYS A 841 32.87 -3.37 44.10
N THR A 842 32.45 -4.47 43.52
CA THR A 842 32.88 -5.84 43.87
C THR A 842 33.98 -6.32 42.92
N LYS A 843 34.58 -7.49 43.20
CA LYS A 843 35.44 -8.18 42.23
C LYS A 843 34.58 -8.91 41.20
N THR A 844 35.05 -8.96 39.96
CA THR A 844 34.55 -9.87 38.92
C THR A 844 34.60 -11.31 39.43
N ILE A 845 33.50 -12.05 39.27
CA ILE A 845 33.34 -13.43 39.76
C ILE A 845 33.33 -14.35 38.55
N ASP A 846 34.08 -15.45 38.54
CA ASP A 846 33.85 -16.48 37.53
C ASP A 846 32.67 -17.38 37.96
N CYS A 847 31.82 -17.78 37.02
CA CYS A 847 30.57 -18.45 37.35
C CYS A 847 30.82 -19.91 37.76
N PRO A 848 30.46 -20.32 38.99
CA PRO A 848 30.83 -21.63 39.51
C PRO A 848 30.06 -22.75 38.81
N VAL A 849 30.81 -23.70 38.25
CA VAL A 849 30.28 -24.99 37.75
C VAL A 849 30.04 -25.98 38.92
N GLU A 850 30.66 -25.72 40.09
CA GLU A 850 30.54 -26.54 41.29
C GLU A 850 29.29 -26.17 42.12
N LEU A 851 28.42 -27.16 42.38
CA LEU A 851 27.18 -26.99 43.14
C LEU A 851 27.40 -26.46 44.57
N ASP A 852 28.50 -26.83 45.24
CA ASP A 852 28.82 -26.39 46.61
C ASP A 852 29.06 -24.86 46.72
N LYS A 853 29.34 -24.20 45.59
CA LYS A 853 29.54 -22.74 45.49
C LYS A 853 28.27 -21.99 45.05
N SER A 854 27.17 -22.70 44.76
CA SER A 854 25.86 -22.10 44.44
C SER A 854 25.07 -21.73 45.71
N GLN A 855 24.15 -20.76 45.61
CA GLN A 855 23.35 -20.29 46.74
C GLN A 855 22.01 -21.07 46.85
N PRO A 856 21.83 -21.96 47.83
CA PRO A 856 20.59 -22.71 48.01
C PRO A 856 19.46 -21.82 48.55
N ILE A 857 18.22 -22.23 48.31
CA ILE A 857 17.01 -21.59 48.83
C ILE A 857 16.60 -22.29 50.13
N ARG A 858 16.85 -21.65 51.28
CA ARG A 858 16.64 -22.19 52.63
C ARG A 858 16.08 -21.12 53.57
N GLU A 859 15.25 -21.55 54.53
CA GLU A 859 14.72 -20.67 55.57
C GLU A 859 15.84 -19.98 56.36
N LYS A 860 15.67 -18.70 56.68
CA LYS A 860 16.61 -17.87 57.47
C LYS A 860 18.00 -17.66 56.85
N GLU A 861 18.35 -18.26 55.71
CA GLU A 861 19.51 -17.79 54.93
C GLU A 861 19.23 -16.39 54.34
N GLN A 862 20.29 -15.65 54.03
CA GLN A 862 20.23 -14.33 53.39
C GLN A 862 20.86 -14.41 52.00
N ILE A 863 20.21 -13.81 51.00
CA ILE A 863 20.71 -13.78 49.63
C ILE A 863 21.36 -12.42 49.39
N SER A 864 22.63 -12.41 49.00
CA SER A 864 23.29 -11.19 48.49
C SER A 864 23.18 -11.16 46.97
N PHE A 865 22.69 -10.06 46.40
CA PHE A 865 22.59 -9.86 44.96
C PHE A 865 23.76 -9.02 44.44
N THR A 866 24.38 -9.48 43.36
CA THR A 866 25.50 -8.80 42.68
C THR A 866 25.34 -8.87 41.16
N TYR A 867 26.00 -7.97 40.43
CA TYR A 867 26.04 -8.04 38.97
C TYR A 867 27.38 -7.55 38.41
N GLU A 868 27.63 -7.93 37.17
CA GLU A 868 28.76 -7.52 36.35
C GLU A 868 28.20 -7.03 35.01
N VAL A 869 28.69 -5.92 34.48
CA VAL A 869 28.36 -5.45 33.13
C VAL A 869 29.60 -5.43 32.26
N SER A 870 29.47 -5.95 31.05
CA SER A 870 30.49 -5.97 30.02
C SER A 870 29.95 -5.36 28.74
N PHE A 871 30.68 -4.41 28.16
CA PHE A 871 30.38 -3.82 26.86
C PHE A 871 31.31 -4.41 25.81
N VAL A 872 30.75 -4.81 24.66
CA VAL A 872 31.48 -5.45 23.56
C VAL A 872 31.11 -4.75 22.25
N LYS A 873 32.13 -4.23 21.54
CA LYS A 873 31.93 -3.60 20.23
C LYS A 873 31.48 -4.64 19.18
N SER A 874 30.61 -4.23 18.27
CA SER A 874 29.90 -5.11 17.34
C SER A 874 29.63 -4.41 16.00
N ASP A 875 29.85 -5.12 14.89
CA ASP A 875 29.60 -4.60 13.52
C ASP A 875 28.11 -4.58 13.13
N ILE A 876 27.22 -5.07 14.00
CA ILE A 876 25.76 -5.05 13.79
C ILE A 876 25.28 -3.60 13.87
N ARG A 877 24.88 -3.03 12.73
CA ARG A 877 24.23 -1.71 12.65
C ARG A 877 22.88 -1.70 13.36
N TRP A 878 22.50 -0.58 13.96
CA TRP A 878 21.24 -0.41 14.69
C TRP A 878 19.97 -0.95 13.98
N PRO A 879 19.72 -0.76 12.65
CA PRO A 879 18.54 -1.32 12.00
C PRO A 879 18.44 -2.85 12.07
N SER A 880 19.57 -3.57 12.06
CA SER A 880 19.65 -5.03 12.11
C SER A 880 19.64 -5.61 13.54
N ARG A 881 19.53 -4.78 14.58
CA ARG A 881 19.61 -5.24 15.99
C ARG A 881 18.57 -6.29 16.38
N TRP A 882 17.39 -6.25 15.75
CA TRP A 882 16.31 -7.21 15.98
C TRP A 882 16.51 -8.54 15.23
N ASP A 883 17.38 -8.62 14.21
CA ASP A 883 17.60 -9.85 13.42
C ASP A 883 18.03 -11.04 14.29
N ALA A 884 18.79 -10.77 15.35
CA ALA A 884 19.25 -11.77 16.31
C ALA A 884 18.17 -12.23 17.32
N TYR A 885 17.02 -11.54 17.37
CA TYR A 885 15.86 -11.88 18.20
C TYR A 885 14.70 -12.48 17.37
N LEU A 886 14.62 -12.15 16.08
CA LEU A 886 13.60 -12.65 15.15
C LEU A 886 14.01 -13.96 14.42
N LYS A 887 15.28 -14.37 14.52
CA LYS A 887 15.78 -15.64 13.96
C LYS A 887 15.16 -16.86 14.64
N MET A 888 14.11 -17.41 14.04
CA MET A 888 13.60 -18.74 14.36
C MET A 888 14.44 -19.84 13.69
N ASP A 889 14.95 -20.77 14.49
CA ASP A 889 15.46 -22.04 13.99
C ASP A 889 14.37 -22.77 13.17
N GLY A 890 14.78 -23.35 12.05
CA GLY A 890 13.86 -24.00 11.12
C GLY A 890 13.16 -23.07 10.11
N ALA A 891 13.48 -21.77 10.03
CA ALA A 891 12.90 -20.86 9.03
C ALA A 891 12.96 -21.36 7.56
N LYS A 892 13.99 -22.17 7.20
CA LYS A 892 14.05 -22.85 5.89
C LYS A 892 12.98 -23.95 5.76
N VAL A 893 12.77 -24.75 6.81
CA VAL A 893 11.74 -25.81 6.86
C VAL A 893 10.35 -25.20 6.83
N HIS A 894 10.15 -24.07 7.51
CA HIS A 894 8.95 -23.25 7.42
C HIS A 894 8.66 -22.90 5.95
N TRP A 895 9.62 -22.31 5.24
CA TRP A 895 9.48 -21.93 3.83
C TRP A 895 9.21 -23.12 2.89
N TYR A 896 9.85 -24.28 3.11
CA TYR A 896 9.58 -25.49 2.33
C TYR A 896 8.18 -26.07 2.57
N SER A 897 7.75 -26.14 3.84
CA SER A 897 6.40 -26.61 4.20
C SER A 897 5.32 -25.67 3.62
N ILE A 898 5.54 -24.36 3.73
CA ILE A 898 4.72 -23.30 3.14
C ILE A 898 4.60 -23.47 1.63
N MET A 899 5.71 -23.56 0.90
CA MET A 899 5.68 -23.60 -0.57
C MET A 899 4.99 -24.86 -1.08
N ASN A 900 5.23 -26.01 -0.44
CA ASN A 900 4.55 -27.27 -0.77
C ASN A 900 3.03 -27.16 -0.53
N SER A 901 2.64 -26.62 0.63
CA SER A 901 1.23 -26.50 1.01
C SER A 901 0.48 -25.50 0.13
N LEU A 902 1.11 -24.40 -0.24
CA LEU A 902 0.55 -23.41 -1.17
C LEU A 902 0.31 -24.02 -2.55
N VAL A 903 1.24 -24.84 -3.07
CA VAL A 903 1.05 -25.58 -4.34
C VAL A 903 -0.12 -26.57 -4.22
N VAL A 904 -0.20 -27.35 -3.14
CA VAL A 904 -1.29 -28.31 -2.91
C VAL A 904 -2.65 -27.61 -2.81
N ILE A 905 -2.73 -26.48 -2.09
CA ILE A 905 -3.97 -25.70 -1.91
C ILE A 905 -4.43 -25.05 -3.23
N PHE A 906 -3.53 -24.41 -3.99
CA PHE A 906 -3.87 -23.86 -5.30
C PHE A 906 -4.30 -24.96 -6.29
N PHE A 907 -3.67 -26.13 -6.26
CA PHE A 907 -4.06 -27.27 -7.09
C PHE A 907 -5.44 -27.82 -6.69
N LEU A 908 -5.72 -27.92 -5.38
CA LEU A 908 -7.00 -28.39 -4.86
C LEU A 908 -8.14 -27.40 -5.19
N ALA A 909 -7.94 -26.11 -4.97
CA ALA A 909 -8.89 -25.06 -5.38
C ALA A 909 -9.12 -25.06 -6.89
N GLY A 910 -8.05 -25.16 -7.70
CA GLY A 910 -8.15 -25.29 -9.15
C GLY A 910 -8.97 -26.52 -9.60
N ILE A 911 -8.81 -27.66 -8.94
CA ILE A 911 -9.63 -28.87 -9.17
C ILE A 911 -11.09 -28.62 -8.78
N VAL A 912 -11.34 -28.05 -7.60
CA VAL A 912 -12.68 -27.78 -7.07
C VAL A 912 -13.45 -26.79 -7.98
N PHE A 913 -12.79 -25.71 -8.40
CA PHE A 913 -13.31 -24.74 -9.37
C PHE A 913 -13.58 -25.35 -10.75
N VAL A 914 -12.70 -26.22 -11.26
CA VAL A 914 -12.91 -26.95 -12.52
C VAL A 914 -14.05 -27.97 -12.40
N ILE A 915 -14.20 -28.66 -11.27
CA ILE A 915 -15.34 -29.55 -11.01
C ILE A 915 -16.65 -28.76 -10.96
N PHE A 916 -16.67 -27.61 -10.29
CA PHE A 916 -17.84 -26.72 -10.26
C PHE A 916 -18.21 -26.23 -11.66
N LEU A 917 -17.24 -25.67 -12.42
CA LEU A 917 -17.46 -25.23 -13.80
C LEU A 917 -17.89 -26.37 -14.73
N ARG A 918 -17.34 -27.58 -14.57
CA ARG A 918 -17.77 -28.76 -15.35
C ARG A 918 -19.18 -29.20 -14.99
N THR A 919 -19.53 -29.20 -13.70
CA THR A 919 -20.87 -29.59 -13.22
C THR A 919 -21.90 -28.59 -13.72
N VAL A 920 -21.74 -27.30 -13.41
CA VAL A 920 -22.63 -26.23 -13.87
C VAL A 920 -22.72 -26.18 -15.40
N ARG A 921 -21.61 -26.34 -16.13
CA ARG A 921 -21.65 -26.38 -17.61
C ARG A 921 -22.39 -27.60 -18.13
N ARG A 922 -22.11 -28.81 -17.64
CA ARG A 922 -22.75 -30.05 -18.10
C ARG A 922 -24.25 -30.03 -17.82
N ASP A 923 -24.63 -29.56 -16.63
CA ASP A 923 -26.03 -29.42 -16.25
C ASP A 923 -26.72 -28.36 -17.16
N LEU A 924 -26.00 -27.32 -17.59
CA LEU A 924 -26.51 -26.30 -18.54
C LEU A 924 -26.59 -26.81 -19.99
N THR A 925 -25.57 -27.51 -20.51
CA THR A 925 -25.59 -28.03 -21.89
C THR A 925 -26.62 -29.14 -22.05
N ARG A 926 -26.84 -29.98 -21.02
CA ARG A 926 -27.93 -30.96 -21.03
C ARG A 926 -29.31 -30.30 -21.20
N TYR A 927 -29.49 -29.04 -20.79
CA TYR A 927 -30.72 -28.29 -21.13
C TYR A 927 -30.74 -27.80 -22.57
N GLU A 928 -29.62 -27.30 -23.11
CA GLU A 928 -29.54 -26.81 -24.49
C GLU A 928 -29.69 -27.95 -25.53
N GLU A 929 -29.36 -29.19 -25.14
CA GLU A 929 -29.57 -30.42 -25.95
C GLU A 929 -30.98 -31.02 -25.85
N LEU A 930 -31.78 -30.67 -24.82
CA LEU A 930 -33.11 -31.24 -24.57
C LEU A 930 -34.27 -30.52 -25.31
N ASP A 931 -34.00 -29.39 -25.95
CA ASP A 931 -35.03 -28.46 -26.46
C ASP A 931 -35.57 -28.84 -27.88
N GLN A 932 -35.40 -30.09 -28.35
CA GLN A 932 -35.84 -30.53 -29.69
C GLN A 932 -36.59 -31.87 -29.82
N GLU A 933 -36.52 -32.85 -28.91
CA GLU A 933 -37.11 -34.20 -29.20
C GLU A 933 -38.17 -34.78 -28.24
N SER A 934 -38.37 -34.31 -26.99
CA SER A 934 -39.30 -35.02 -26.07
C SER A 934 -40.07 -34.14 -25.06
N GLN A 935 -40.86 -33.18 -25.53
CA GLN A 935 -41.66 -32.27 -24.67
C GLN A 935 -42.92 -32.90 -24.04
N ALA A 936 -43.09 -34.23 -24.13
CA ALA A 936 -44.31 -34.95 -23.70
C ALA A 936 -44.09 -36.12 -22.72
N GLN A 937 -42.85 -36.45 -22.36
CA GLN A 937 -42.54 -37.67 -21.58
C GLN A 937 -41.62 -37.44 -20.35
N MET A 938 -41.39 -36.18 -19.96
CA MET A 938 -40.31 -35.84 -19.01
C MET A 938 -40.73 -34.88 -17.86
N ASN A 939 -41.91 -35.08 -17.27
CA ASN A 939 -42.31 -34.36 -16.05
C ASN A 939 -41.51 -34.76 -14.79
N GLU A 940 -40.60 -35.74 -14.87
CA GLU A 940 -39.83 -36.27 -13.74
C GLU A 940 -38.34 -35.85 -13.70
N GLU A 941 -37.77 -35.23 -14.76
CA GLU A 941 -36.33 -34.88 -14.81
C GLU A 941 -36.01 -33.36 -14.96
N LEU A 942 -36.85 -32.45 -14.47
CA LEU A 942 -36.39 -31.06 -14.26
C LEU A 942 -35.37 -31.01 -13.10
N SER A 943 -34.17 -30.47 -13.33
CA SER A 943 -33.12 -30.41 -12.30
C SER A 943 -33.58 -29.55 -11.10
N GLY A 944 -33.55 -30.14 -9.91
CA GLY A 944 -34.24 -29.64 -8.71
C GLY A 944 -34.11 -28.14 -8.43
N TRP A 945 -32.96 -27.51 -8.64
CA TRP A 945 -32.77 -26.08 -8.32
C TRP A 945 -33.72 -25.12 -9.07
N LYS A 946 -34.17 -25.47 -10.28
CA LYS A 946 -35.19 -24.68 -11.01
C LYS A 946 -36.58 -24.80 -10.37
N LEU A 947 -36.87 -25.90 -9.68
CA LEU A 947 -38.15 -26.10 -8.97
C LEU A 947 -38.24 -25.29 -7.67
N VAL A 948 -37.13 -24.67 -7.24
CA VAL A 948 -36.99 -23.82 -6.05
C VAL A 948 -37.18 -22.32 -6.37
N VAL A 949 -37.35 -21.95 -7.64
CA VAL A 949 -37.49 -20.57 -8.14
C VAL A 949 -38.42 -19.70 -7.27
N GLY A 950 -39.60 -20.22 -6.91
CA GLY A 950 -40.60 -19.49 -6.12
C GLY A 950 -40.39 -19.47 -4.60
N ASP A 951 -39.33 -20.09 -4.06
CA ASP A 951 -39.08 -20.19 -2.61
C ASP A 951 -37.67 -19.78 -2.18
N VAL A 952 -36.70 -19.72 -3.10
CA VAL A 952 -35.27 -19.51 -2.77
C VAL A 952 -34.96 -18.19 -2.04
N PHE A 953 -35.79 -17.15 -2.21
CA PHE A 953 -35.65 -15.86 -1.52
C PHE A 953 -36.59 -15.69 -0.31
N ARG A 954 -37.22 -16.77 0.18
CA ARG A 954 -38.05 -16.74 1.40
C ARG A 954 -37.20 -16.35 2.62
N GLU A 955 -37.81 -15.60 3.54
CA GLU A 955 -37.15 -15.08 4.75
C GLU A 955 -36.44 -16.20 5.54
N PRO A 956 -35.15 -16.05 5.88
CA PRO A 956 -34.44 -17.02 6.71
C PRO A 956 -34.96 -17.00 8.15
N THR A 957 -34.86 -18.14 8.83
CA THR A 957 -35.13 -18.24 10.27
C THR A 957 -34.29 -17.22 11.05
N SER A 958 -34.91 -16.43 11.93
CA SER A 958 -34.21 -15.40 12.74
C SER A 958 -33.37 -14.41 11.93
N PRO A 959 -33.95 -13.65 10.97
CA PRO A 959 -33.18 -12.82 10.02
C PRO A 959 -32.37 -11.71 10.70
N LYS A 960 -32.81 -11.22 11.88
CA LYS A 960 -32.06 -10.24 12.67
C LYS A 960 -30.69 -10.80 13.08
N MET A 961 -30.61 -12.08 13.49
CA MET A 961 -29.37 -12.71 13.89
C MET A 961 -28.38 -12.81 12.73
N LEU A 962 -28.87 -13.20 11.55
CA LEU A 962 -28.05 -13.29 10.33
C LEU A 962 -27.48 -11.90 9.95
N CYS A 963 -28.30 -10.85 10.01
CA CYS A 963 -27.84 -9.47 9.73
C CYS A 963 -26.82 -8.97 10.75
N VAL A 964 -26.93 -9.39 12.01
CA VAL A 964 -25.97 -9.08 13.08
C VAL A 964 -24.63 -9.77 12.83
N MET A 965 -24.64 -11.08 12.64
CA MET A 965 -23.41 -11.87 12.42
C MET A 965 -22.67 -11.47 11.13
N VAL A 966 -23.40 -11.08 10.08
CA VAL A 966 -22.82 -10.56 8.83
C VAL A 966 -22.23 -9.15 8.98
N GLY A 967 -22.82 -8.29 9.82
CA GLY A 967 -22.24 -6.98 10.16
C GLY A 967 -20.89 -7.13 10.86
N ASP A 968 -20.88 -7.84 11.99
CA ASP A 968 -19.67 -8.09 12.78
C ASP A 968 -18.60 -8.82 11.97
N GLY A 969 -18.99 -9.79 11.13
CA GLY A 969 -18.07 -10.48 10.24
C GLY A 969 -17.42 -9.57 9.19
N VAL A 970 -18.12 -8.56 8.66
CA VAL A 970 -17.50 -7.51 7.82
C VAL A 970 -16.51 -6.66 8.64
N GLN A 971 -16.86 -6.31 9.88
CA GLN A 971 -15.99 -5.52 10.77
C GLN A 971 -14.68 -6.26 11.07
N ILE A 972 -14.78 -7.53 11.48
CA ILE A 972 -13.65 -8.40 11.83
C ILE A 972 -12.80 -8.71 10.60
N THR A 973 -13.42 -9.01 9.45
CA THR A 973 -12.68 -9.25 8.20
C THR A 973 -11.92 -8.01 7.76
N GLY A 974 -12.56 -6.83 7.77
CA GLY A 974 -11.91 -5.56 7.44
C GLY A 974 -10.75 -5.23 8.38
N MET A 975 -10.96 -5.39 9.69
CA MET A 975 -9.92 -5.18 10.71
C MET A 975 -8.72 -6.11 10.45
N THR A 976 -8.99 -7.38 10.18
CA THR A 976 -7.97 -8.41 9.91
C THR A 976 -7.16 -8.06 8.65
N VAL A 977 -7.83 -7.71 7.54
CA VAL A 977 -7.19 -7.29 6.29
C VAL A 977 -6.33 -6.04 6.48
N VAL A 978 -6.87 -4.98 7.09
CA VAL A 978 -6.13 -3.71 7.28
C VAL A 978 -4.94 -3.90 8.22
N THR A 979 -5.12 -4.63 9.33
CA THR A 979 -4.03 -4.91 10.29
C THR A 979 -2.90 -5.67 9.61
N ILE A 980 -3.20 -6.75 8.87
CA ILE A 980 -2.19 -7.59 8.23
C ILE A 980 -1.51 -6.86 7.06
N VAL A 981 -2.22 -6.01 6.31
CA VAL A 981 -1.60 -5.15 5.29
C VAL A 981 -0.64 -4.14 5.93
N PHE A 982 -1.03 -3.44 7.01
CA PHE A 982 -0.14 -2.48 7.69
C PHE A 982 1.07 -3.18 8.34
N ALA A 983 0.89 -4.37 8.90
CA ALA A 983 2.00 -5.17 9.44
C ALA A 983 2.93 -5.70 8.33
N ALA A 984 2.40 -6.14 7.19
CA ALA A 984 3.18 -6.58 6.03
C ALA A 984 3.94 -5.43 5.33
N LEU A 985 3.46 -4.19 5.44
CA LEU A 985 4.16 -2.97 5.02
C LEU A 985 5.19 -2.47 6.04
N GLY A 986 5.35 -3.15 7.19
CA GLY A 986 6.31 -2.81 8.25
C GLY A 986 5.84 -1.73 9.23
N PHE A 987 4.67 -1.12 9.02
CA PHE A 987 4.15 -0.02 9.85
C PHE A 987 3.74 -0.45 11.28
N MET A 988 3.62 -1.76 11.54
CA MET A 988 3.35 -2.33 12.88
C MET A 988 4.33 -3.46 13.15
N SER A 989 5.58 -3.10 13.45
CA SER A 989 6.65 -4.06 13.73
C SER A 989 6.50 -4.74 15.12
N PRO A 990 7.01 -5.97 15.31
CA PRO A 990 7.15 -6.58 16.64
C PRO A 990 8.08 -5.81 17.60
N ALA A 991 8.97 -4.94 17.08
CA ALA A 991 9.85 -4.11 17.89
C ALA A 991 9.09 -3.01 18.66
N SER A 992 7.90 -2.63 18.19
CA SER A 992 6.95 -1.76 18.86
C SER A 992 5.90 -2.59 19.63
N ARG A 993 6.19 -2.85 20.91
CA ARG A 993 5.32 -3.59 21.84
C ARG A 993 3.92 -3.01 21.91
N GLY A 994 2.89 -3.86 22.02
CA GLY A 994 1.48 -3.46 22.07
C GLY A 994 0.91 -2.76 20.82
N MET A 995 1.73 -2.28 19.88
CA MET A 995 1.28 -1.51 18.72
C MET A 995 0.31 -2.29 17.83
N LEU A 996 0.60 -3.57 17.58
CA LEU A 996 -0.28 -4.44 16.76
C LEU A 996 -1.68 -4.57 17.37
N LEU A 997 -1.76 -4.82 18.69
CA LEU A 997 -3.04 -4.98 19.39
C LEU A 997 -3.80 -3.64 19.50
N THR A 998 -3.09 -2.54 19.76
CA THR A 998 -3.64 -1.19 19.72
C THR A 998 -4.18 -0.85 18.33
N GLY A 999 -3.45 -1.18 17.27
CA GLY A 999 -3.84 -1.01 15.87
C GLY A 999 -5.10 -1.81 15.52
N MET A 1000 -5.17 -3.08 15.91
CA MET A 1000 -6.38 -3.90 15.74
C MET A 1000 -7.62 -3.24 16.37
N ILE A 1001 -7.50 -2.76 17.62
CA ILE A 1001 -8.61 -2.07 18.31
C ILE A 1001 -9.00 -0.80 17.54
N MET A 1002 -8.05 0.04 17.15
CA MET A 1002 -8.34 1.29 16.42
C MET A 1002 -8.99 1.03 15.06
N PHE A 1003 -8.50 0.07 14.28
CA PHE A 1003 -9.14 -0.32 13.01
C PHE A 1003 -10.53 -0.92 13.22
N TYR A 1004 -10.74 -1.72 14.27
CA TYR A 1004 -12.05 -2.25 14.62
C TYR A 1004 -13.07 -1.14 14.90
N LEU A 1005 -12.68 -0.09 15.65
CA LEU A 1005 -13.54 1.05 15.96
C LEU A 1005 -13.99 1.79 14.68
N PHE A 1006 -13.04 2.15 13.80
CA PHE A 1006 -13.36 2.89 12.57
C PHE A 1006 -14.22 2.08 11.57
N LEU A 1007 -13.97 0.77 11.46
CA LEU A 1007 -14.70 -0.11 10.54
C LEU A 1007 -16.14 -0.42 10.99
N GLY A 1008 -16.57 0.05 12.17
CA GLY A 1008 -17.96 0.03 12.60
C GLY A 1008 -18.92 0.67 11.58
N ILE A 1009 -18.47 1.71 10.85
CA ILE A 1009 -19.29 2.33 9.79
C ILE A 1009 -19.62 1.33 8.67
N ALA A 1010 -18.66 0.49 8.25
CA ALA A 1010 -18.87 -0.53 7.23
C ALA A 1010 -19.78 -1.66 7.73
N SER A 1011 -19.57 -2.10 8.97
CA SER A 1011 -20.40 -3.09 9.68
C SER A 1011 -21.88 -2.70 9.71
N GLY A 1012 -22.18 -1.51 10.23
CA GLY A 1012 -23.55 -0.98 10.29
C GLY A 1012 -24.16 -0.78 8.90
N TYR A 1013 -23.37 -0.34 7.91
CA TYR A 1013 -23.85 -0.16 6.55
C TYR A 1013 -24.28 -1.49 5.91
N VAL A 1014 -23.43 -2.53 5.95
CA VAL A 1014 -23.75 -3.82 5.31
C VAL A 1014 -24.89 -4.53 6.05
N GLY A 1015 -24.85 -4.59 7.38
CA GLY A 1015 -25.87 -5.28 8.17
C GLY A 1015 -27.28 -4.68 8.01
N ILE A 1016 -27.40 -3.34 7.97
CA ILE A 1016 -28.69 -2.68 7.75
C ILE A 1016 -29.14 -2.76 6.29
N ARG A 1017 -28.23 -2.75 5.31
CA ARG A 1017 -28.58 -2.95 3.90
C ARG A 1017 -29.09 -4.38 3.64
N LEU A 1018 -28.54 -5.38 4.31
CA LEU A 1018 -29.03 -6.76 4.29
C LEU A 1018 -30.41 -6.87 4.98
N TRP A 1019 -30.59 -6.26 6.15
CA TRP A 1019 -31.90 -6.23 6.84
C TRP A 1019 -33.00 -5.65 5.95
N ARG A 1020 -32.75 -4.48 5.33
CA ARG A 1020 -33.69 -3.83 4.39
C ARG A 1020 -33.98 -4.70 3.17
N THR A 1021 -32.99 -5.46 2.70
CA THR A 1021 -33.13 -6.40 1.57
C THR A 1021 -34.04 -7.58 1.94
N ILE A 1022 -33.89 -8.14 3.14
CA ILE A 1022 -34.72 -9.28 3.60
C ILE A 1022 -36.15 -8.85 3.97
N LYS A 1023 -36.33 -7.68 4.63
CA LYS A 1023 -37.63 -7.21 5.13
C LYS A 1023 -38.37 -6.24 4.21
N GLY A 1024 -37.77 -5.78 3.11
CA GLY A 1024 -38.35 -4.80 2.17
C GLY A 1024 -38.50 -3.37 2.71
N GLY A 1025 -38.52 -3.18 4.03
CA GLY A 1025 -38.67 -1.89 4.72
C GLY A 1025 -37.48 -1.51 5.60
N SER A 1026 -37.47 -0.25 6.05
CA SER A 1026 -36.46 0.28 6.99
C SER A 1026 -36.85 0.13 8.47
N GLU A 1027 -38.00 -0.46 8.78
CA GLU A 1027 -38.46 -0.59 10.17
C GLU A 1027 -37.50 -1.46 11.01
N GLY A 1028 -37.39 -1.14 12.29
CA GLY A 1028 -36.49 -1.83 13.22
C GLY A 1028 -34.99 -1.58 13.03
N TRP A 1029 -34.54 -0.79 12.04
CA TRP A 1029 -33.10 -0.63 11.71
C TRP A 1029 -32.22 -0.27 12.92
N ARG A 1030 -32.68 0.61 13.81
CA ARG A 1030 -31.97 0.99 15.04
C ARG A 1030 -31.71 -0.22 15.96
N SER A 1031 -32.68 -1.12 16.08
CA SER A 1031 -32.56 -2.34 16.91
C SER A 1031 -31.58 -3.35 16.31
N VAL A 1032 -31.47 -3.42 14.99
CA VAL A 1032 -30.48 -4.26 14.31
C VAL A 1032 -29.08 -3.65 14.44
N SER A 1033 -28.94 -2.34 14.21
CA SER A 1033 -27.67 -1.62 14.31
C SER A 1033 -27.10 -1.63 15.72
N TRP A 1034 -27.94 -1.52 16.75
CA TRP A 1034 -27.54 -1.67 18.14
C TRP A 1034 -27.12 -3.11 18.48
N SER A 1035 -27.80 -4.12 17.90
CA SER A 1035 -27.41 -5.51 18.11
C SER A 1035 -26.10 -5.87 17.38
N ILE A 1036 -25.81 -5.30 16.21
CA ILE A 1036 -24.49 -5.37 15.55
C ILE A 1036 -23.44 -4.81 16.53
N ALA A 1037 -23.59 -3.54 16.92
CA ALA A 1037 -22.62 -2.83 17.77
C ALA A 1037 -22.29 -3.51 19.12
N CYS A 1038 -23.13 -4.44 19.59
CA CYS A 1038 -23.02 -5.07 20.89
C CYS A 1038 -22.87 -6.61 20.86
N PHE A 1039 -22.92 -7.28 19.71
CA PHE A 1039 -22.92 -8.75 19.66
C PHE A 1039 -21.52 -9.34 19.90
N PHE A 1040 -20.59 -9.23 18.95
CA PHE A 1040 -19.22 -9.70 19.16
C PHE A 1040 -18.50 -8.97 20.31
N PRO A 1041 -18.58 -7.61 20.45
CA PRO A 1041 -17.97 -6.92 21.58
C PRO A 1041 -18.52 -7.35 22.94
N GLY A 1042 -19.83 -7.60 23.04
CA GLY A 1042 -20.46 -8.04 24.29
C GLY A 1042 -20.04 -9.45 24.70
N ILE A 1043 -19.89 -10.37 23.74
CA ILE A 1043 -19.38 -11.73 23.99
C ILE A 1043 -17.90 -11.67 24.40
N ALA A 1044 -17.07 -10.93 23.66
CA ALA A 1044 -15.66 -10.77 23.98
C ALA A 1044 -15.44 -10.13 25.36
N PHE A 1045 -16.21 -9.08 25.69
CA PHE A 1045 -16.16 -8.43 27.00
C PHE A 1045 -16.62 -9.35 28.14
N LEU A 1046 -17.64 -10.19 27.92
CA LEU A 1046 -18.09 -11.17 28.91
C LEU A 1046 -17.01 -12.22 29.19
N VAL A 1047 -16.40 -12.80 28.14
CA VAL A 1047 -15.31 -13.76 28.30
C VAL A 1047 -14.11 -13.11 28.99
N LEU A 1048 -13.68 -11.93 28.54
CA LEU A 1048 -12.59 -11.16 29.17
C LEU A 1048 -12.87 -10.89 30.64
N THR A 1049 -14.11 -10.52 31.01
CA THR A 1049 -14.51 -10.28 32.41
C THR A 1049 -14.39 -11.55 33.26
N VAL A 1050 -14.84 -12.71 32.76
CA VAL A 1050 -14.72 -14.00 33.46
C VAL A 1050 -13.25 -14.40 33.66
N LEU A 1051 -12.42 -14.26 32.61
CA LEU A 1051 -10.99 -14.51 32.69
C LEU A 1051 -10.30 -13.57 33.69
N ASN A 1052 -10.67 -12.28 33.70
CA ASN A 1052 -10.08 -11.30 34.60
C ASN A 1052 -10.41 -11.54 36.07
N PHE A 1053 -11.62 -12.03 36.39
CA PHE A 1053 -11.94 -12.46 37.76
C PHE A 1053 -11.05 -13.62 38.23
N MET A 1054 -10.63 -14.54 37.34
CA MET A 1054 -9.68 -15.60 37.67
C MET A 1054 -8.25 -15.08 37.83
N LEU A 1055 -7.84 -14.09 37.04
CA LEU A 1055 -6.54 -13.41 37.16
C LEU A 1055 -6.43 -12.58 38.45
N TRP A 1056 -7.49 -11.86 38.85
CA TRP A 1056 -7.57 -11.23 40.18
C TRP A 1056 -7.55 -12.27 41.31
N GLY A 1057 -8.32 -13.37 41.17
CA GLY A 1057 -8.34 -14.46 42.15
C GLY A 1057 -6.99 -15.20 42.34
N SER A 1058 -6.05 -15.00 41.42
CA SER A 1058 -4.68 -15.55 41.48
C SER A 1058 -3.59 -14.49 41.73
N ASN A 1059 -3.96 -13.22 41.97
CA ASN A 1059 -3.04 -12.08 42.15
C ASN A 1059 -2.04 -11.87 40.99
N SER A 1060 -2.47 -12.14 39.75
CA SER A 1060 -1.65 -11.99 38.54
C SER A 1060 -1.52 -10.52 38.07
N THR A 1061 -0.38 -10.16 37.48
CA THR A 1061 -0.22 -8.87 36.76
C THR A 1061 -1.02 -8.80 35.47
N GLY A 1062 -1.43 -9.93 34.89
CA GLY A 1062 -2.29 -9.97 33.71
C GLY A 1062 -3.74 -9.54 34.02
N ALA A 1063 -4.08 -9.33 35.29
CA ALA A 1063 -5.40 -8.88 35.70
C ALA A 1063 -5.57 -7.37 35.40
N LEU A 1064 -6.30 -7.06 34.34
CA LEU A 1064 -6.57 -5.71 33.87
C LEU A 1064 -7.23 -4.87 35.00
N PRO A 1065 -6.72 -3.66 35.29
CA PRO A 1065 -7.30 -2.80 36.31
C PRO A 1065 -8.66 -2.23 35.86
N PHE A 1066 -9.49 -1.83 36.82
CA PHE A 1066 -10.84 -1.31 36.56
C PHE A 1066 -10.84 -0.06 35.64
N SER A 1067 -9.77 0.73 35.66
CA SER A 1067 -9.54 1.83 34.72
C SER A 1067 -9.49 1.37 33.25
N THR A 1068 -8.84 0.24 32.95
CA THR A 1068 -8.79 -0.34 31.61
C THR A 1068 -10.16 -0.83 31.16
N PHE A 1069 -10.93 -1.48 32.05
CA PHE A 1069 -12.33 -1.84 31.76
C PHE A 1069 -13.18 -0.60 31.43
N PHE A 1070 -13.06 0.47 32.20
CA PHE A 1070 -13.76 1.73 31.93
C PHE A 1070 -13.33 2.39 30.61
N LEU A 1071 -12.03 2.32 30.26
CA LEU A 1071 -11.51 2.83 28.98
C LEU A 1071 -12.05 2.02 27.79
N LEU A 1072 -12.02 0.68 27.86
CA LEU A 1072 -12.58 -0.20 26.82
C LEU A 1072 -14.09 0.02 26.63
N LEU A 1073 -14.84 0.10 27.73
CA LEU A 1073 -16.27 0.45 27.71
C LEU A 1073 -16.50 1.83 27.07
N SER A 1074 -15.67 2.82 27.39
CA SER A 1074 -15.77 4.18 26.82
C SER A 1074 -15.52 4.18 25.31
N LEU A 1075 -14.48 3.48 24.83
CA LEU A 1075 -14.20 3.33 23.39
C LEU A 1075 -15.34 2.61 22.66
N TRP A 1076 -15.91 1.56 23.27
CA TRP A 1076 -17.04 0.82 22.72
C TRP A 1076 -18.30 1.70 22.61
N PHE A 1077 -18.74 2.33 23.72
CA PHE A 1077 -20.00 3.07 23.76
C PHE A 1077 -19.95 4.48 23.17
N PHE A 1078 -18.83 5.20 23.26
CA PHE A 1078 -18.72 6.57 22.72
C PHE A 1078 -18.14 6.65 21.30
N ILE A 1079 -17.48 5.60 20.79
CA ILE A 1079 -16.93 5.57 19.43
C ILE A 1079 -17.61 4.47 18.58
N SER A 1080 -17.49 3.19 18.96
CA SER A 1080 -17.97 2.08 18.11
C SER A 1080 -19.49 2.09 17.89
N VAL A 1081 -20.27 2.35 18.94
CA VAL A 1081 -21.75 2.40 18.86
C VAL A 1081 -22.23 3.59 17.98
N PRO A 1082 -21.75 4.84 18.14
CA PRO A 1082 -22.06 5.92 17.20
C PRO A 1082 -21.63 5.66 15.75
N LEU A 1083 -20.44 5.08 15.51
CA LEU A 1083 -19.96 4.81 14.15
C LEU A 1083 -20.78 3.73 13.43
N THR A 1084 -21.14 2.65 14.13
CA THR A 1084 -22.05 1.62 13.58
C THR A 1084 -23.45 2.18 13.31
N LEU A 1085 -24.01 2.99 14.21
CA LEU A 1085 -25.30 3.68 13.99
C LEU A 1085 -25.26 4.66 12.81
N LEU A 1086 -24.15 5.37 12.59
CA LEU A 1086 -23.94 6.23 11.43
C LEU A 1086 -23.91 5.43 10.13
N GLY A 1087 -23.18 4.31 10.11
CA GLY A 1087 -23.18 3.36 8.98
C GLY A 1087 -24.58 2.82 8.66
N GLY A 1088 -25.31 2.41 9.69
CA GLY A 1088 -26.70 1.96 9.57
C GLY A 1088 -27.64 3.04 9.03
N PHE A 1089 -27.49 4.29 9.49
CA PHE A 1089 -28.24 5.44 8.96
C PHE A 1089 -27.97 5.68 7.47
N LEU A 1090 -26.70 5.62 7.03
CA LEU A 1090 -26.34 5.73 5.62
C LEU A 1090 -26.97 4.61 4.77
N ALA A 1091 -27.05 3.39 5.30
CA ALA A 1091 -27.74 2.28 4.64
C ALA A 1091 -29.26 2.46 4.51
N THR A 1092 -29.93 3.18 5.43
CA THR A 1092 -31.36 3.52 5.25
C THR A 1092 -31.63 4.43 4.04
N ARG A 1093 -30.62 5.20 3.61
CA ARG A 1093 -30.68 6.06 2.43
C ARG A 1093 -30.27 5.35 1.13
N ALA A 1094 -29.50 4.26 1.24
CA ALA A 1094 -29.07 3.47 0.10
C ALA A 1094 -30.18 2.50 -0.40
N GLU A 1095 -30.23 2.27 -1.71
CA GLU A 1095 -31.18 1.35 -2.32
C GLU A 1095 -30.97 -0.10 -1.84
N HIS A 1096 -32.09 -0.78 -1.59
CA HIS A 1096 -32.13 -2.19 -1.22
C HIS A 1096 -31.96 -3.07 -2.46
N ILE A 1097 -31.44 -4.29 -2.27
CA ILE A 1097 -31.31 -5.24 -3.38
C ILE A 1097 -32.68 -5.84 -3.63
N GLN A 1098 -33.23 -5.64 -4.82
CA GLN A 1098 -34.47 -6.31 -5.23
C GLN A 1098 -34.17 -7.77 -5.60
N PHE A 1099 -34.94 -8.72 -5.07
CA PHE A 1099 -34.85 -10.11 -5.49
C PHE A 1099 -35.43 -10.30 -6.90
N PRO A 1100 -34.82 -11.13 -7.77
CA PRO A 1100 -35.24 -11.29 -9.16
C PRO A 1100 -36.56 -12.05 -9.34
N VAL A 1101 -37.02 -12.77 -8.31
CA VAL A 1101 -38.24 -13.59 -8.34
C VAL A 1101 -39.10 -13.29 -7.11
N ARG A 1102 -40.42 -13.29 -7.28
CA ARG A 1102 -41.38 -13.17 -6.16
C ARG A 1102 -41.57 -14.53 -5.48
N THR A 1103 -41.67 -14.52 -4.15
CA THR A 1103 -41.90 -15.73 -3.36
C THR A 1103 -43.37 -16.17 -3.41
N ASN A 1104 -43.59 -17.49 -3.53
CA ASN A 1104 -44.90 -18.13 -3.44
C ASN A 1104 -45.54 -17.93 -2.07
N GLN A 1105 -46.88 -17.98 -1.99
CA GLN A 1105 -47.59 -17.91 -0.70
C GLN A 1105 -47.34 -19.17 0.14
N ILE A 1106 -47.58 -20.34 -0.45
CA ILE A 1106 -47.29 -21.66 0.13
C ILE A 1106 -45.83 -22.02 -0.17
N ALA A 1107 -45.12 -22.57 0.82
CA ALA A 1107 -43.74 -23.03 0.65
C ALA A 1107 -43.70 -24.47 0.10
N ARG A 1108 -42.79 -24.73 -0.85
CA ARG A 1108 -42.49 -26.09 -1.33
C ARG A 1108 -41.93 -26.96 -0.19
N GLU A 1109 -42.44 -28.19 -0.08
CA GLU A 1109 -41.92 -29.22 0.82
C GLU A 1109 -40.54 -29.70 0.36
N ILE A 1110 -39.63 -29.94 1.31
CA ILE A 1110 -38.24 -30.33 1.01
C ILE A 1110 -38.15 -31.86 1.00
N PRO A 1111 -37.68 -32.50 -0.08
CA PRO A 1111 -37.66 -33.96 -0.19
C PRO A 1111 -36.73 -34.62 0.83
N ALA A 1112 -37.16 -35.76 1.37
CA ALA A 1112 -36.43 -36.51 2.39
C ALA A 1112 -35.06 -37.01 1.89
N ARG A 1113 -33.99 -36.63 2.58
CA ARG A 1113 -32.60 -36.93 2.18
C ARG A 1113 -32.05 -38.19 2.83
N LYS A 1114 -31.27 -38.97 2.07
CA LYS A 1114 -30.48 -40.11 2.58
C LYS A 1114 -29.33 -39.71 3.52
N PHE A 1115 -28.86 -38.47 3.44
CA PHE A 1115 -27.81 -37.91 4.30
C PHE A 1115 -28.22 -36.54 4.86
N PRO A 1116 -27.93 -36.23 6.15
CA PRO A 1116 -28.30 -34.96 6.76
C PRO A 1116 -27.49 -33.80 6.17
N SER A 1117 -28.19 -32.73 5.77
CA SER A 1117 -27.59 -31.56 5.11
C SER A 1117 -26.53 -30.86 5.97
N TRP A 1118 -26.71 -30.81 7.29
CA TRP A 1118 -25.76 -30.22 8.23
C TRP A 1118 -24.44 -30.98 8.36
N LEU A 1119 -24.39 -32.29 8.08
CA LEU A 1119 -23.13 -33.05 8.10
C LEU A 1119 -22.20 -32.63 6.96
N LEU A 1120 -22.77 -32.28 5.79
CA LEU A 1120 -22.02 -31.70 4.67
C LEU A 1120 -21.50 -30.30 5.00
N VAL A 1121 -22.31 -29.48 5.70
CA VAL A 1121 -21.93 -28.12 6.17
C VAL A 1121 -20.78 -28.16 7.18
N LEU A 1122 -20.75 -29.18 8.05
CA LEU A 1122 -19.59 -29.43 8.93
C LEU A 1122 -18.37 -29.90 8.12
N GLY A 1123 -18.51 -30.97 7.33
CA GLY A 1123 -17.41 -31.55 6.56
C GLY A 1123 -16.72 -30.56 5.60
N ALA A 1124 -17.46 -29.59 5.05
CA ALA A 1124 -16.93 -28.51 4.23
C ALA A 1124 -15.91 -27.61 4.96
N GLY A 1125 -16.05 -27.41 6.28
CA GLY A 1125 -15.13 -26.62 7.09
C GLY A 1125 -13.71 -27.17 7.15
N THR A 1126 -13.51 -28.46 6.81
CA THR A 1126 -12.18 -29.08 6.71
C THR A 1126 -11.31 -28.47 5.63
N LEU A 1127 -11.90 -27.95 4.54
CA LEU A 1127 -11.14 -27.37 3.42
C LEU A 1127 -10.53 -26.00 3.78
N PRO A 1128 -11.31 -25.01 4.31
CA PRO A 1128 -10.72 -23.81 4.91
C PRO A 1128 -9.76 -24.13 6.07
N PHE A 1129 -10.05 -25.15 6.91
CA PHE A 1129 -9.16 -25.54 8.01
C PHE A 1129 -7.79 -26.00 7.49
N GLY A 1130 -7.75 -26.79 6.41
CA GLY A 1130 -6.51 -27.19 5.75
C GLY A 1130 -5.65 -26.01 5.26
N THR A 1131 -6.27 -24.87 4.92
CA THR A 1131 -5.53 -23.64 4.56
C THR A 1131 -4.99 -22.88 5.76
N LEU A 1132 -5.62 -23.02 6.93
CA LEU A 1132 -5.24 -22.34 8.17
C LEU A 1132 -4.29 -23.15 9.06
N PHE A 1133 -4.32 -24.49 8.99
CA PHE A 1133 -3.68 -25.40 9.94
C PHE A 1133 -2.21 -25.08 10.26
N ILE A 1134 -1.40 -24.77 9.23
CA ILE A 1134 0.03 -24.49 9.39
C ILE A 1134 0.25 -23.14 10.07
N GLU A 1135 -0.39 -22.07 9.60
CA GLU A 1135 -0.26 -20.76 10.25
C GLU A 1135 -0.86 -20.74 11.66
N LEU A 1136 -1.93 -21.50 11.91
CA LEU A 1136 -2.52 -21.65 13.23
C LEU A 1136 -1.53 -22.27 14.23
N PHE A 1137 -0.71 -23.24 13.81
CA PHE A 1137 0.39 -23.76 14.63
C PHE A 1137 1.42 -22.67 14.97
N PHE A 1138 1.83 -21.85 14.01
CA PHE A 1138 2.82 -20.78 14.25
C PHE A 1138 2.26 -19.59 15.03
N ILE A 1139 0.98 -19.25 14.85
CA ILE A 1139 0.27 -18.23 15.63
C ILE A 1139 0.10 -18.69 17.09
N LEU A 1140 -0.34 -19.93 17.34
CA LEU A 1140 -0.41 -20.48 18.69
C LEU A 1140 0.99 -20.62 19.32
N SER A 1141 2.00 -21.06 18.56
CA SER A 1141 3.39 -21.08 19.02
C SER A 1141 3.94 -19.69 19.36
N SER A 1142 3.47 -18.65 18.67
CA SER A 1142 3.90 -17.27 18.92
C SER A 1142 3.26 -16.69 20.18
N ILE A 1143 1.94 -16.83 20.32
CA ILE A 1143 1.16 -16.28 21.44
C ILE A 1143 1.54 -16.96 22.76
N TRP A 1144 1.63 -18.29 22.77
CA TRP A 1144 1.75 -19.07 24.01
C TRP A 1144 3.19 -19.39 24.39
N LEU A 1145 4.06 -19.76 23.43
CA LEU A 1145 5.48 -20.08 23.71
C LEU A 1145 6.39 -18.84 23.67
N GLY A 1146 5.84 -17.62 23.70
CA GLY A 1146 6.58 -16.36 23.79
C GLY A 1146 7.49 -16.03 22.60
N ARG A 1147 7.25 -16.61 21.41
CA ARG A 1147 8.12 -16.44 20.23
C ARG A 1147 7.60 -15.34 19.31
N PHE A 1148 8.47 -14.46 18.80
CA PHE A 1148 8.05 -13.41 17.86
C PHE A 1148 7.68 -13.96 16.47
N TYR A 1149 6.40 -13.87 16.08
CA TYR A 1149 5.98 -14.07 14.68
C TYR A 1149 6.38 -12.84 13.85
N TYR A 1150 7.13 -13.06 12.78
CA TYR A 1150 7.67 -11.97 11.93
C TYR A 1150 7.21 -12.04 10.46
N VAL A 1151 6.49 -13.09 10.06
CA VAL A 1151 6.23 -13.42 8.64
C VAL A 1151 4.91 -12.83 8.11
N PHE A 1152 4.56 -11.59 8.50
CA PHE A 1152 3.28 -10.97 8.16
C PHE A 1152 2.97 -10.90 6.66
N GLY A 1153 4.00 -10.76 5.81
CA GLY A 1153 3.85 -10.84 4.35
C GLY A 1153 3.36 -12.20 3.84
N PHE A 1154 3.62 -13.30 4.56
CA PHE A 1154 3.04 -14.61 4.24
C PHE A 1154 1.62 -14.77 4.79
N LEU A 1155 1.36 -14.29 6.01
CA LEU A 1155 0.03 -14.27 6.60
C LEU A 1155 -1.00 -13.56 5.69
N LEU A 1156 -0.58 -12.49 4.99
CA LEU A 1156 -1.38 -11.81 3.97
C LEU A 1156 -1.75 -12.73 2.79
N VAL A 1157 -0.83 -13.57 2.32
CA VAL A 1157 -1.08 -14.53 1.22
C VAL A 1157 -2.04 -15.64 1.67
N VAL A 1158 -1.89 -16.15 2.90
CA VAL A 1158 -2.80 -17.15 3.47
C VAL A 1158 -4.20 -16.56 3.69
N LEU A 1159 -4.30 -15.31 4.14
CA LEU A 1159 -5.59 -14.61 4.25
C LEU A 1159 -6.33 -14.51 2.91
N VAL A 1160 -5.62 -14.17 1.82
CA VAL A 1160 -6.20 -14.12 0.47
C VAL A 1160 -6.65 -15.52 0.01
N LEU A 1161 -5.84 -16.56 0.26
CA LEU A 1161 -6.20 -17.95 -0.05
C LEU A 1161 -7.44 -18.43 0.73
N LEU A 1162 -7.52 -18.11 2.02
CA LEU A 1162 -8.67 -18.42 2.88
C LEU A 1162 -9.94 -17.76 2.33
N ILE A 1163 -9.89 -16.48 1.93
CA ILE A 1163 -11.03 -15.78 1.34
C ILE A 1163 -11.55 -16.51 0.08
N VAL A 1164 -10.65 -16.96 -0.79
CA VAL A 1164 -11.01 -17.71 -2.02
C VAL A 1164 -11.62 -19.07 -1.67
N VAL A 1165 -10.98 -19.87 -0.81
CA VAL A 1165 -11.48 -21.21 -0.46
C VAL A 1165 -12.81 -21.13 0.32
N CYS A 1166 -12.98 -20.14 1.20
CA CYS A 1166 -14.28 -19.90 1.85
C CYS A 1166 -15.38 -19.52 0.86
N ALA A 1167 -15.06 -18.73 -0.17
CA ALA A 1167 -16.00 -18.38 -1.24
C ALA A 1167 -16.42 -19.60 -2.08
N GLU A 1168 -15.45 -20.37 -2.59
CA GLU A 1168 -15.70 -21.56 -3.42
C GLU A 1168 -16.54 -22.62 -2.68
N VAL A 1169 -16.13 -22.96 -1.45
CA VAL A 1169 -16.78 -24.00 -0.64
C VAL A 1169 -18.23 -23.64 -0.30
N SER A 1170 -18.52 -22.37 0.02
CA SER A 1170 -19.89 -21.92 0.29
C SER A 1170 -20.76 -21.95 -0.96
N VAL A 1171 -20.25 -21.47 -2.12
CA VAL A 1171 -20.99 -21.49 -3.39
C VAL A 1171 -21.32 -22.91 -3.83
N ILE A 1172 -20.38 -23.85 -3.71
CA ILE A 1172 -20.58 -25.24 -4.09
C ILE A 1172 -21.62 -25.92 -3.18
N LEU A 1173 -21.54 -25.74 -1.86
CA LEU A 1173 -22.58 -26.26 -0.96
C LEU A 1173 -23.95 -25.60 -1.18
N THR A 1174 -24.00 -24.30 -1.49
CA THR A 1174 -25.26 -23.62 -1.84
C THR A 1174 -25.87 -24.21 -3.11
N TYR A 1175 -25.08 -24.37 -4.19
CA TYR A 1175 -25.55 -25.01 -5.44
C TYR A 1175 -26.02 -26.45 -5.21
N MET A 1176 -25.26 -27.27 -4.47
CA MET A 1176 -25.62 -28.66 -4.17
C MET A 1176 -26.89 -28.78 -3.33
N ASN A 1177 -27.13 -27.87 -2.37
CA ASN A 1177 -28.38 -27.86 -1.61
C ASN A 1177 -29.58 -27.48 -2.48
N LEU A 1178 -29.45 -26.46 -3.33
CA LEU A 1178 -30.50 -26.06 -4.27
C LEU A 1178 -30.82 -27.17 -5.28
N CYS A 1179 -29.83 -27.91 -5.75
CA CYS A 1179 -30.03 -29.06 -6.64
C CYS A 1179 -30.86 -30.19 -6.02
N VAL A 1180 -30.92 -30.27 -4.68
CA VAL A 1180 -31.77 -31.20 -3.91
C VAL A 1180 -32.90 -30.41 -3.21
N GLU A 1181 -33.49 -29.49 -3.98
CA GLU A 1181 -34.73 -28.71 -3.72
C GLU A 1181 -34.81 -27.92 -2.40
N ASP A 1182 -33.69 -27.72 -1.71
CA ASP A 1182 -33.65 -27.11 -0.37
C ASP A 1182 -33.43 -25.60 -0.47
N TRP A 1183 -34.54 -24.85 -0.36
CA TRP A 1183 -34.55 -23.39 -0.31
C TRP A 1183 -33.94 -22.79 0.98
N GLN A 1184 -33.68 -23.59 2.01
CA GLN A 1184 -33.14 -23.09 3.29
C GLN A 1184 -31.61 -22.98 3.26
N TRP A 1185 -31.07 -22.31 2.23
CA TRP A 1185 -29.64 -22.20 1.98
C TRP A 1185 -28.95 -21.14 2.88
N TRP A 1186 -29.64 -20.06 3.27
CA TRP A 1186 -29.06 -18.88 3.96
C TRP A 1186 -28.08 -19.22 5.11
N TRP A 1187 -28.52 -19.97 6.12
CA TRP A 1187 -27.66 -20.38 7.24
C TRP A 1187 -26.64 -21.45 6.86
N LYS A 1188 -26.98 -22.34 5.91
CA LYS A 1188 -26.07 -23.38 5.42
C LYS A 1188 -24.87 -22.75 4.70
N ALA A 1189 -25.08 -21.66 3.94
CA ALA A 1189 -24.03 -20.90 3.28
C ALA A 1189 -23.09 -20.18 4.25
N PHE A 1190 -23.63 -19.62 5.35
CA PHE A 1190 -22.84 -19.02 6.42
C PHE A 1190 -22.01 -20.08 7.14
N PHE A 1191 -22.63 -21.15 7.62
CA PHE A 1191 -21.94 -22.21 8.36
C PHE A 1191 -21.06 -23.11 7.47
N ALA A 1192 -21.22 -23.14 6.14
CA ALA A 1192 -20.37 -23.91 5.21
C ALA A 1192 -18.89 -23.54 5.33
N SER A 1193 -18.61 -22.25 5.53
CA SER A 1193 -17.27 -21.71 5.71
C SER A 1193 -17.00 -21.42 7.19
N GLY A 1194 -18.01 -20.95 7.93
CA GLY A 1194 -17.93 -20.66 9.37
C GLY A 1194 -17.64 -21.90 10.24
N SER A 1195 -17.99 -23.11 9.79
CA SER A 1195 -17.70 -24.37 10.49
C SER A 1195 -16.20 -24.64 10.69
N VAL A 1196 -15.33 -23.96 9.95
CA VAL A 1196 -13.86 -23.94 10.18
C VAL A 1196 -13.51 -23.65 11.63
N ALA A 1197 -14.27 -22.78 12.31
CA ALA A 1197 -14.03 -22.39 13.70
C ALA A 1197 -14.12 -23.56 14.70
N LEU A 1198 -14.96 -24.57 14.40
CA LEU A 1198 -15.05 -25.78 15.21
C LEU A 1198 -13.77 -26.62 15.07
N TYR A 1199 -13.20 -26.71 13.87
CA TYR A 1199 -11.91 -27.38 13.65
C TYR A 1199 -10.74 -26.60 14.27
N VAL A 1200 -10.76 -25.25 14.19
CA VAL A 1200 -9.80 -24.39 14.90
C VAL A 1200 -9.86 -24.61 16.41
N PHE A 1201 -11.04 -24.62 17.02
CA PHE A 1201 -11.19 -24.80 18.47
C PHE A 1201 -10.82 -26.22 18.93
N LEU A 1202 -11.21 -27.26 18.17
CA LEU A 1202 -10.75 -28.63 18.42
C LEU A 1202 -9.23 -28.78 18.27
N TYR A 1203 -8.62 -28.06 17.32
CA TYR A 1203 -7.17 -28.01 17.18
C TYR A 1203 -6.50 -27.29 18.35
N SER A 1204 -7.05 -26.17 18.84
CA SER A 1204 -6.57 -25.52 20.06
C SER A 1204 -6.62 -26.47 21.27
N ILE A 1205 -7.67 -27.28 21.42
CA ILE A 1205 -7.75 -28.31 22.47
C ILE A 1205 -6.70 -29.42 22.25
N ASN A 1206 -6.50 -29.86 21.01
CA ASN A 1206 -5.48 -30.86 20.68
C ASN A 1206 -4.06 -30.34 20.99
N TYR A 1207 -3.76 -29.11 20.60
CA TYR A 1207 -2.50 -28.41 20.87
C TYR A 1207 -2.26 -28.26 22.39
N LEU A 1208 -3.30 -27.93 23.17
CA LEU A 1208 -3.24 -27.89 24.63
C LEU A 1208 -2.83 -29.24 25.23
N VAL A 1209 -3.46 -30.33 24.78
CA VAL A 1209 -3.24 -31.68 25.33
C VAL A 1209 -1.89 -32.30 24.91
N PHE A 1210 -1.45 -32.09 23.66
CA PHE A 1210 -0.29 -32.79 23.11
C PHE A 1210 0.98 -31.93 22.98
N GLN A 1211 0.87 -30.61 22.88
CA GLN A 1211 2.00 -29.70 22.66
C GLN A 1211 2.30 -28.81 23.89
N LEU A 1212 1.25 -28.42 24.63
CA LEU A 1212 1.35 -27.72 25.92
C LEU A 1212 1.11 -28.68 27.10
N SER A 1213 1.57 -29.93 27.01
CA SER A 1213 1.37 -30.94 28.08
C SER A 1213 2.09 -30.61 29.40
N SER A 1214 2.95 -29.59 29.41
CA SER A 1214 3.57 -28.99 30.61
C SER A 1214 2.71 -27.91 31.26
N LEU A 1215 1.54 -27.54 30.70
CA LEU A 1215 0.74 -26.43 31.21
C LEU A 1215 0.08 -26.78 32.55
N SER A 1216 0.66 -26.26 33.64
CA SER A 1216 0.27 -26.59 35.01
C SER A 1216 -0.71 -25.56 35.60
N GLY A 1217 -1.85 -26.07 36.07
CA GLY A 1217 -2.89 -25.27 36.74
C GLY A 1217 -4.14 -25.00 35.90
N SER A 1218 -5.31 -25.16 36.54
CA SER A 1218 -6.63 -25.02 35.90
C SER A 1218 -6.93 -23.61 35.39
N VAL A 1219 -6.42 -22.57 36.06
CA VAL A 1219 -6.59 -21.16 35.65
C VAL A 1219 -5.90 -20.90 34.31
N SER A 1220 -4.70 -21.45 34.11
CA SER A 1220 -3.93 -21.29 32.87
C SER A 1220 -4.63 -21.93 31.67
N ALA A 1221 -5.05 -23.20 31.82
CA ALA A 1221 -5.84 -23.89 30.80
C ALA A 1221 -7.17 -23.16 30.48
N MET A 1222 -7.80 -22.51 31.47
CA MET A 1222 -9.04 -21.74 31.26
C MET A 1222 -8.79 -20.42 30.51
N LEU A 1223 -7.66 -19.75 30.76
CA LEU A 1223 -7.20 -18.58 29.99
C LEU A 1223 -6.95 -18.96 28.53
N TYR A 1224 -6.16 -20.01 28.30
CA TYR A 1224 -5.88 -20.55 26.96
C TYR A 1224 -7.18 -20.86 26.20
N LEU A 1225 -8.12 -21.58 26.82
CA LEU A 1225 -9.40 -21.94 26.19
C LEU A 1225 -10.31 -20.72 25.96
N GLY A 1226 -10.32 -19.75 26.87
CA GLY A 1226 -11.12 -18.52 26.74
C GLY A 1226 -10.64 -17.62 25.60
N TYR A 1227 -9.33 -17.38 25.50
CA TYR A 1227 -8.77 -16.62 24.37
C TYR A 1227 -8.90 -17.39 23.04
N SER A 1228 -8.69 -18.71 23.05
CA SER A 1228 -8.94 -19.58 21.88
C SER A 1228 -10.40 -19.55 21.43
N LEU A 1229 -11.36 -19.44 22.36
CA LEU A 1229 -12.78 -19.31 22.05
C LEU A 1229 -13.10 -17.96 21.39
N ILE A 1230 -12.54 -16.84 21.87
CA ILE A 1230 -12.68 -15.53 21.23
C ILE A 1230 -12.12 -15.57 19.80
N MET A 1231 -10.94 -16.16 19.61
CA MET A 1231 -10.31 -16.34 18.29
C MET A 1231 -11.19 -17.19 17.35
N ALA A 1232 -11.69 -18.33 17.81
CA ALA A 1232 -12.57 -19.20 17.02
C ALA A 1232 -13.87 -18.49 16.62
N LEU A 1233 -14.50 -17.73 17.54
CA LEU A 1233 -15.70 -16.95 17.23
C LEU A 1233 -15.44 -15.84 16.21
N ALA A 1234 -14.30 -15.14 16.30
CA ALA A 1234 -13.91 -14.12 15.33
C ALA A 1234 -13.70 -14.74 13.92
N ILE A 1235 -13.03 -15.89 13.86
CA ILE A 1235 -12.85 -16.65 12.61
C ILE A 1235 -14.20 -17.10 12.04
N MET A 1236 -15.11 -17.64 12.86
CA MET A 1236 -16.46 -18.05 12.43
C MET A 1236 -17.22 -16.90 11.78
N LEU A 1237 -17.22 -15.72 12.40
CA LEU A 1237 -17.92 -14.55 11.89
C LEU A 1237 -17.31 -14.05 10.58
N SER A 1238 -15.98 -14.00 10.48
CA SER A 1238 -15.27 -13.61 9.27
C SER A 1238 -15.52 -14.58 8.10
N THR A 1239 -15.16 -15.86 8.26
CA THR A 1239 -15.22 -16.84 7.17
C THR A 1239 -16.65 -17.17 6.77
N GLY A 1240 -17.59 -17.23 7.73
CA GLY A 1240 -19.00 -17.42 7.46
C GLY A 1240 -19.64 -16.24 6.73
N THR A 1241 -19.18 -15.01 6.99
CA THR A 1241 -19.63 -13.82 6.26
C THR A 1241 -19.11 -13.78 4.84
N ILE A 1242 -17.85 -14.15 4.61
CA ILE A 1242 -17.27 -14.29 3.26
C ILE A 1242 -18.09 -15.30 2.45
N GLY A 1243 -18.30 -16.51 2.99
CA GLY A 1243 -19.10 -17.55 2.34
C GLY A 1243 -20.54 -17.10 2.06
N PHE A 1244 -21.20 -16.51 3.06
CA PHE A 1244 -22.58 -16.01 2.94
C PHE A 1244 -22.73 -14.93 1.86
N LEU A 1245 -21.88 -13.90 1.86
CA LEU A 1245 -22.01 -12.78 0.92
C LEU A 1245 -21.76 -13.21 -0.54
N VAL A 1246 -20.79 -14.09 -0.77
CA VAL A 1246 -20.54 -14.64 -2.12
C VAL A 1246 -21.68 -15.58 -2.54
N SER A 1247 -22.18 -16.44 -1.64
CA SER A 1247 -23.34 -17.30 -1.93
C SER A 1247 -24.61 -16.48 -2.21
N LEU A 1248 -24.86 -15.39 -1.50
CA LEU A 1248 -25.98 -14.48 -1.75
C LEU A 1248 -25.88 -13.84 -3.14
N TYR A 1249 -24.68 -13.40 -3.55
CA TYR A 1249 -24.45 -12.87 -4.89
C TYR A 1249 -24.62 -13.96 -5.96
N PHE A 1250 -24.10 -15.17 -5.72
CA PHE A 1250 -24.26 -16.32 -6.62
C PHE A 1250 -25.74 -16.70 -6.82
N VAL A 1251 -26.53 -16.78 -5.74
CA VAL A 1251 -27.97 -17.08 -5.83
C VAL A 1251 -28.73 -15.96 -6.55
N HIS A 1252 -28.41 -14.68 -6.27
CA HIS A 1252 -28.99 -13.55 -6.99
C HIS A 1252 -28.70 -13.61 -8.50
N TYR A 1253 -27.45 -13.89 -8.88
CA TYR A 1253 -27.04 -14.07 -10.27
C TYR A 1253 -27.69 -15.30 -10.94
N LEU A 1254 -27.70 -16.45 -10.26
CA LEU A 1254 -28.27 -17.70 -10.76
C LEU A 1254 -29.75 -17.52 -11.13
N PHE A 1255 -30.57 -17.02 -10.20
CA PHE A 1255 -32.01 -16.88 -10.40
C PHE A 1255 -32.39 -15.64 -11.22
N SER A 1256 -31.54 -14.61 -11.33
CA SER A 1256 -31.75 -13.52 -12.31
C SER A 1256 -31.39 -13.92 -13.75
N SER A 1257 -30.70 -15.05 -13.95
CA SER A 1257 -30.39 -15.60 -15.28
C SER A 1257 -31.46 -16.55 -15.83
N VAL A 1258 -32.44 -16.94 -15.02
CA VAL A 1258 -33.57 -17.79 -15.44
C VAL A 1258 -34.67 -16.90 -16.02
N LYS A 1259 -35.00 -17.10 -17.30
CA LYS A 1259 -36.27 -16.56 -17.84
C LYS A 1259 -37.42 -17.35 -17.23
N ILE A 1260 -38.38 -16.62 -16.66
CA ILE A 1260 -39.63 -17.12 -16.10
C ILE A 1260 -40.70 -16.22 -16.71
N ASP A 1261 -41.59 -16.81 -17.51
CA ASP A 1261 -42.72 -16.12 -18.14
C ASP A 1261 -43.94 -16.06 -17.18
#